data_AF-A0A7V9G6B6-F1
#
_entry.id   AF-A0A7V9G6B6-F1
#
_cell.length_a   1.000
_cell.length_b   1.000
_cell.length_c   1.000
_cell.angle_alpha   90.00
_cell.angle_beta   90.00
_cell.angle_gamma   90.00
#
_symmetry.space_group_name_H-M   'P 1'
#
loop_
_entity.id
_entity.type
_entity.pdbx_description
1 polymer ?
#
loop_
_entity_poly.entity_id
_entity_poly.type
_entity_poly.pdbx_seq_one_letter_code
_entity_poly.pdbx_strand_id
1 'polypeptide(L)'
;MSVFISHGVDVRRLSIRPDDTDARDFVFTPTLAPLPARSAPARARILDQAGEDSCVGFALAAVINAGLSRRRDRRTRLTDRDLPSERMLYEMARRYDEWAGEHYQGTSLRGAMKGWSRHGVASRAAWPYQSGKPGHLSPERAADAMRRPLGAYYRVVDHDVSQVQAAIIEGDAVLASLWLHDGWKEGGLRRPRASVRSRAGNLARILPSPGRVGLHAVALVGYNEDGFIVQNSWGPRWGTKGLAVLAYEDWVENRQDAWVGRIGPETRDASGHPRIFTGGFLGTPATPRVGTAGTEGLGVSPESLPYLISTGDRGRLSSDGRLSTPAADLPAMAAKILEYPAIDGVRHILLYAHGGLVSETEGAQHADRLSRLCRSRRLPAFFFVWETGFSESLWGRTVSRDDDQGPRAGSAWSDAWNWVSDQARKRLIAAQRATGAALAPLGRVFWNEMNGRAQGAASAAGGAARFARELMRVITQADTREPFRIHLAAHSAGSIYLAHLYRSSLARAIARSRGRATLGSIRFLAPAVSVDRAAGAFLTEGRAPVAKRDFTIHTLSDAAEETDSIRVYPSSLLTYVADHLESDRARVPVLGIRRDADGSAFGRAATIIPTACAHHGDLDNLARESGETPGVFDEIVNGILGKD
;
A
#
# COMPACT_ATOMS: atom_id res chain seq x y z
N MET A 1 -4.96 -23.28 -0.99
CA MET A 1 -4.81 -24.64 -1.56
C MET A 1 -4.73 -24.54 -3.07
N SER A 2 -3.67 -25.02 -3.69
CA SER A 2 -3.57 -25.07 -5.17
C SER A 2 -4.51 -26.15 -5.70
N VAL A 3 -5.35 -25.80 -6.67
CA VAL A 3 -6.29 -26.73 -7.29
C VAL A 3 -5.69 -27.25 -8.59
N PHE A 4 -5.90 -28.54 -8.86
CA PHE A 4 -5.50 -29.17 -10.10
C PHE A 4 -6.71 -29.43 -11.01
N ILE A 5 -6.64 -28.95 -12.25
CA ILE A 5 -7.58 -29.34 -13.32
C ILE A 5 -6.79 -30.01 -14.44
N SER A 6 -7.26 -31.18 -14.86
CA SER A 6 -6.71 -31.92 -16.00
C SER A 6 -7.44 -31.58 -17.30
N HIS A 7 -6.68 -31.40 -18.37
CA HIS A 7 -7.19 -31.34 -19.75
C HIS A 7 -6.33 -32.27 -20.61
N GLY A 8 -6.87 -33.43 -21.02
CA GLY A 8 -6.07 -34.51 -21.58
C GLY A 8 -5.03 -35.05 -20.58
N VAL A 9 -3.76 -35.09 -20.98
CA VAL A 9 -2.61 -35.51 -20.14
C VAL A 9 -1.98 -34.36 -19.33
N ASP A 10 -2.41 -33.11 -19.56
CA ASP A 10 -1.80 -31.93 -18.92
C ASP A 10 -2.51 -31.62 -17.60
N VAL A 11 -1.73 -31.63 -16.49
CA VAL A 11 -2.19 -31.20 -15.16
C VAL A 11 -1.86 -29.72 -14.96
N ARG A 12 -2.88 -28.89 -14.77
CA ARG A 12 -2.73 -27.45 -14.57
C ARG A 12 -2.95 -27.09 -13.11
N ARG A 13 -2.08 -26.23 -12.58
CA ARG A 13 -2.24 -25.64 -11.26
C ARG A 13 -2.95 -24.28 -11.41
N LEU A 14 -3.94 -24.05 -10.55
CA LEU A 14 -4.69 -22.81 -10.48
C LEU A 14 -4.59 -22.25 -9.06
N SER A 15 -4.15 -21.00 -8.92
CA SER A 15 -4.26 -20.26 -7.67
C SER A 15 -4.51 -18.78 -7.91
N ILE A 16 -5.70 -18.34 -7.51
CA ILE A 16 -6.15 -16.95 -7.49
C ILE A 16 -6.75 -16.68 -6.12
N ARG A 17 -6.68 -15.42 -5.68
CA ARG A 17 -7.36 -14.93 -4.49
C ARG A 17 -8.45 -13.91 -4.88
N PRO A 18 -9.59 -13.86 -4.17
CA PRO A 18 -10.55 -12.75 -4.28
C PRO A 18 -9.95 -11.42 -3.90
N ASP A 19 -10.24 -10.40 -4.69
CA ASP A 19 -10.04 -9.02 -4.30
C ASP A 19 -11.08 -8.70 -3.23
N ASP A 20 -10.63 -8.42 -2.02
CA ASP A 20 -11.51 -7.86 -1.00
C ASP A 20 -12.14 -6.55 -1.53
N THR A 21 -13.36 -6.23 -1.13
CA THR A 21 -14.02 -4.97 -1.55
C THR A 21 -13.18 -3.77 -1.08
N ASP A 22 -12.64 -2.96 -1.99
CA ASP A 22 -11.87 -1.73 -1.67
C ASP A 22 -12.61 -0.52 -2.24
N ALA A 23 -12.95 0.43 -1.36
CA ALA A 23 -13.71 1.63 -1.70
C ALA A 23 -12.94 2.61 -2.62
N ARG A 24 -11.64 2.40 -2.83
CA ARG A 24 -10.78 3.21 -3.72
C ARG A 24 -10.69 2.65 -5.13
N ASP A 25 -11.21 1.44 -5.35
CA ASP A 25 -11.32 0.91 -6.70
C ASP A 25 -12.27 1.84 -7.47
N PHE A 26 -11.74 2.60 -8.43
CA PHE A 26 -12.61 3.41 -9.29
C PHE A 26 -13.57 2.48 -10.01
N VAL A 27 -14.86 2.64 -9.74
CA VAL A 27 -15.89 1.83 -10.35
C VAL A 27 -16.09 2.29 -11.79
N PHE A 28 -16.04 1.34 -12.72
CA PHE A 28 -16.32 1.61 -14.11
C PHE A 28 -17.75 2.13 -14.23
N THR A 29 -17.89 3.32 -14.79
CA THR A 29 -19.19 3.94 -15.07
C THR A 29 -19.34 4.02 -16.60
N PRO A 30 -20.25 3.25 -17.20
CA PRO A 30 -20.47 3.25 -18.64
C PRO A 30 -20.83 4.64 -19.16
N THR A 31 -20.40 4.95 -20.37
CA THR A 31 -20.68 6.23 -21.06
C THR A 31 -22.12 6.39 -21.55
N LEU A 32 -22.99 5.39 -21.31
CA LEU A 32 -24.34 5.26 -21.88
C LEU A 32 -24.37 5.12 -23.42
N ALA A 33 -23.22 4.81 -24.05
CA ALA A 33 -23.19 4.49 -25.46
C ALA A 33 -24.06 3.24 -25.77
N PRO A 34 -24.84 3.24 -26.88
CA PRO A 34 -25.62 2.07 -27.26
C PRO A 34 -24.75 0.83 -27.43
N LEU A 35 -25.07 -0.23 -26.67
CA LEU A 35 -24.34 -1.50 -26.77
C LEU A 35 -24.85 -2.31 -27.98
N PRO A 36 -23.96 -2.86 -28.82
CA PRO A 36 -24.39 -3.76 -29.87
C PRO A 36 -24.95 -5.04 -29.26
N ALA A 37 -25.91 -5.68 -29.94
CA ALA A 37 -26.49 -6.96 -29.48
C ALA A 37 -25.43 -8.08 -29.34
N ARG A 38 -24.28 -7.95 -30.01
CA ARG A 38 -23.16 -8.89 -30.00
C ARG A 38 -21.85 -8.14 -30.16
N SER A 39 -20.81 -8.65 -29.51
CA SER A 39 -19.43 -8.21 -29.68
C SER A 39 -18.54 -9.40 -30.04
N ALA A 40 -17.94 -9.36 -31.24
CA ALA A 40 -17.02 -10.40 -31.67
C ALA A 40 -15.70 -10.34 -30.88
N PRO A 41 -15.08 -11.50 -30.58
CA PRO A 41 -13.80 -11.52 -29.88
C PRO A 41 -12.72 -10.83 -30.70
N ALA A 42 -11.82 -10.11 -30.03
CA ALA A 42 -10.64 -9.56 -30.68
C ALA A 42 -9.80 -10.69 -31.30
N ARG A 43 -9.14 -10.43 -32.43
CA ARG A 43 -8.20 -11.38 -33.07
C ARG A 43 -6.85 -11.40 -32.35
N ALA A 44 -6.89 -11.58 -31.03
CA ALA A 44 -5.72 -11.61 -30.16
C ALA A 44 -5.03 -12.97 -30.17
N ARG A 45 -3.76 -12.99 -29.74
CA ARG A 45 -3.00 -14.23 -29.55
C ARG A 45 -3.58 -15.02 -28.39
N ILE A 46 -3.82 -16.31 -28.62
CA ILE A 46 -4.14 -17.29 -27.58
C ILE A 46 -2.85 -17.69 -26.87
N LEU A 47 -2.89 -17.74 -25.54
CA LEU A 47 -1.74 -17.97 -24.66
C LEU A 47 -1.86 -19.33 -23.95
N ASP A 48 -0.75 -19.86 -23.45
CA ASP A 48 -0.73 -21.10 -22.65
C ASP A 48 0.16 -20.94 -21.43
N GLN A 49 -0.43 -20.99 -20.23
CA GLN A 49 0.28 -20.87 -18.95
C GLN A 49 1.07 -22.14 -18.57
N ALA A 50 0.87 -23.25 -19.29
CA ALA A 50 1.39 -24.57 -18.96
C ALA A 50 0.99 -25.00 -17.52
N GLY A 51 1.95 -25.49 -16.73
CA GLY A 51 1.70 -26.04 -15.39
C GLY A 51 1.89 -25.09 -14.20
N GLU A 52 2.24 -23.83 -14.44
CA GLU A 52 2.44 -22.82 -13.38
C GLU A 52 1.15 -22.05 -13.07
N ASP A 53 1.03 -21.60 -11.83
CA ASP A 53 -0.08 -20.81 -11.27
C ASP A 53 -0.18 -19.37 -11.79
N SER A 54 0.19 -19.12 -13.05
CA SER A 54 0.38 -17.78 -13.62
C SER A 54 -0.85 -17.20 -14.34
N CYS A 55 -2.02 -17.81 -14.15
CA CYS A 55 -3.29 -17.46 -14.81
C CYS A 55 -3.61 -15.96 -14.83
N VAL A 56 -3.40 -15.23 -13.73
CA VAL A 56 -3.63 -13.77 -13.66
C VAL A 56 -2.78 -12.99 -14.65
N GLY A 57 -1.47 -13.28 -14.72
CA GLY A 57 -0.56 -12.61 -15.66
C GLY A 57 -0.92 -12.91 -17.13
N PHE A 58 -1.36 -14.14 -17.40
CA PHE A 58 -1.81 -14.56 -18.73
C PHE A 58 -3.15 -13.93 -19.12
N ALA A 59 -4.11 -13.87 -18.20
CA ALA A 59 -5.40 -13.22 -18.43
C ALA A 59 -5.23 -11.73 -18.71
N LEU A 60 -4.37 -11.04 -17.94
CA LEU A 60 -4.07 -9.63 -18.19
C LEU A 60 -3.33 -9.43 -19.53
N ALA A 61 -2.37 -10.30 -19.87
CA ALA A 61 -1.74 -10.27 -21.20
C ALA A 61 -2.76 -10.44 -22.32
N ALA A 62 -3.77 -11.31 -22.16
CA ALA A 62 -4.85 -11.48 -23.11
C ALA A 62 -5.71 -10.21 -23.28
N VAL A 63 -6.03 -9.50 -22.19
CA VAL A 63 -6.73 -8.21 -22.22
C VAL A 63 -5.91 -7.16 -23.00
N ILE A 64 -4.61 -7.04 -22.70
CA ILE A 64 -3.71 -6.11 -23.40
C ILE A 64 -3.63 -6.47 -24.89
N ASN A 65 -3.51 -7.75 -25.22
CA ASN A 65 -3.49 -8.25 -26.60
C ASN A 65 -4.79 -7.95 -27.36
N ALA A 66 -5.94 -8.02 -26.69
CA ALA A 66 -7.23 -7.66 -27.28
C ALA A 66 -7.26 -6.18 -27.69
N GLY A 67 -6.85 -5.28 -26.79
CA GLY A 67 -6.74 -3.84 -27.07
C GLY A 67 -5.76 -3.53 -28.20
N LEU A 68 -4.55 -4.12 -28.15
CA LEU A 68 -3.54 -3.97 -29.22
C LEU A 68 -4.06 -4.46 -30.57
N SER A 69 -4.84 -5.53 -30.60
CA SER A 69 -5.39 -6.10 -31.85
C SER A 69 -6.49 -5.23 -32.46
N ARG A 70 -7.30 -4.55 -31.63
CA ARG A 70 -8.37 -3.63 -32.10
C ARG A 70 -7.82 -2.28 -32.56
N ARG A 71 -6.68 -1.83 -32.03
CA ARG A 71 -6.01 -0.56 -32.38
C ARG A 71 -5.05 -0.65 -33.58
N ARG A 72 -4.94 -1.80 -34.24
CA ARG A 72 -4.01 -1.97 -35.37
C ARG A 72 -4.34 -1.01 -36.51
N ASP A 73 -3.47 -0.03 -36.70
CA ASP A 73 -3.27 0.56 -38.02
C ASP A 73 -2.67 -0.51 -38.95
N ARG A 74 -3.09 -0.56 -40.22
CA ARG A 74 -2.68 -1.61 -41.18
C ARG A 74 -1.17 -1.67 -41.42
N ARG A 75 -0.40 -0.69 -40.93
CA ARG A 75 1.03 -0.50 -41.18
C ARG A 75 1.99 -1.08 -40.14
N THR A 76 1.57 -1.35 -38.89
CA THR A 76 2.47 -1.88 -37.83
C THR A 76 2.15 -3.35 -37.51
N ARG A 77 3.02 -4.27 -37.95
CA ARG A 77 2.93 -5.69 -37.61
C ARG A 77 3.64 -5.95 -36.28
N LEU A 78 2.86 -6.07 -35.19
CA LEU A 78 3.38 -6.61 -33.93
C LEU A 78 3.78 -8.08 -34.14
N THR A 79 5.02 -8.42 -33.81
CA THR A 79 5.51 -9.79 -33.78
C THR A 79 5.27 -10.43 -32.40
N ASP A 80 5.44 -11.75 -32.29
CA ASP A 80 5.32 -12.45 -31.00
C ASP A 80 6.30 -11.91 -29.94
N ARG A 81 7.40 -11.29 -30.38
CA ARG A 81 8.40 -10.65 -29.53
C ARG A 81 7.90 -9.36 -28.89
N ASP A 82 6.99 -8.65 -29.56
CA ASP A 82 6.48 -7.34 -29.15
C ASP A 82 5.27 -7.43 -28.21
N LEU A 83 4.68 -8.61 -28.09
CA LEU A 83 3.55 -8.88 -27.19
C LEU A 83 3.94 -8.63 -25.72
N PRO A 84 2.98 -8.24 -24.86
CA PRO A 84 3.21 -8.09 -23.43
C PRO A 84 3.74 -9.38 -22.79
N SER A 85 4.73 -9.23 -21.91
CA SER A 85 5.31 -10.32 -21.13
C SER A 85 4.34 -10.80 -20.05
N GLU A 86 3.86 -12.03 -20.19
CA GLU A 86 3.05 -12.71 -19.16
C GLU A 86 3.84 -12.88 -17.86
N ARG A 87 5.16 -13.14 -17.98
CA ARG A 87 6.05 -13.29 -16.83
C ARG A 87 6.10 -12.00 -16.03
N MET A 88 6.34 -10.86 -16.68
CA MET A 88 6.36 -9.58 -15.97
C MET A 88 5.01 -9.29 -15.31
N LEU A 89 3.90 -9.47 -16.03
CA LEU A 89 2.57 -9.22 -15.47
C LEU A 89 2.29 -10.10 -14.25
N TYR A 90 2.70 -11.37 -14.28
CA TYR A 90 2.56 -12.26 -13.14
C TYR A 90 3.47 -11.89 -11.96
N GLU A 91 4.75 -11.60 -12.18
CA GLU A 91 5.65 -11.20 -11.09
C GLU A 91 5.23 -9.85 -10.49
N MET A 92 4.74 -8.91 -11.32
CA MET A 92 4.22 -7.64 -10.82
C MET A 92 2.90 -7.82 -10.09
N ALA A 93 2.00 -8.70 -10.55
CA ALA A 93 0.80 -9.03 -9.80
C ALA A 93 1.15 -9.54 -8.39
N ARG A 94 2.10 -10.47 -8.28
CA ARG A 94 2.59 -10.99 -6.99
C ARG A 94 3.23 -9.90 -6.13
N ARG A 95 4.01 -9.00 -6.73
CA ARG A 95 4.68 -7.89 -6.03
C ARG A 95 3.69 -6.89 -5.43
N TYR A 96 2.54 -6.68 -6.07
CA TYR A 96 1.53 -5.71 -5.68
C TYR A 96 0.30 -6.36 -5.03
N ASP A 97 0.38 -7.65 -4.73
CA ASP A 97 -0.66 -8.35 -4.00
C ASP A 97 -0.62 -7.92 -2.53
N GLU A 98 -1.77 -7.57 -1.97
CA GLU A 98 -1.88 -6.94 -0.64
C GLU A 98 -1.68 -7.94 0.52
N TRP A 99 -1.34 -9.20 0.21
CA TRP A 99 -1.38 -10.34 1.13
C TRP A 99 -0.16 -11.29 1.01
N ALA A 100 1.03 -10.74 0.74
CA ALA A 100 2.27 -11.53 0.73
C ALA A 100 2.51 -12.18 2.12
N GLY A 101 2.47 -13.52 2.21
CA GLY A 101 2.85 -14.27 3.42
C GLY A 101 1.79 -15.21 4.01
N GLU A 102 0.53 -15.17 3.56
CA GLU A 102 -0.42 -16.24 3.87
C GLU A 102 -0.11 -17.46 2.99
N HIS A 103 -0.31 -18.69 3.47
CA HIS A 103 0.08 -19.94 2.80
C HIS A 103 -0.67 -20.21 1.45
N TYR A 104 -0.43 -19.41 0.41
CA TYR A 104 -0.95 -19.58 -0.95
C TYR A 104 0.12 -19.25 -2.02
N GLN A 105 -0.02 -19.81 -3.22
CA GLN A 105 0.96 -19.69 -4.32
C GLN A 105 0.50 -18.76 -5.47
N GLY A 106 -0.66 -18.12 -5.33
CA GLY A 106 -1.34 -17.33 -6.37
C GLY A 106 -1.15 -15.82 -6.27
N THR A 107 -1.96 -15.06 -7.02
CA THR A 107 -2.00 -13.59 -6.95
C THR A 107 -3.43 -13.06 -7.24
N SER A 108 -3.65 -11.75 -7.15
CA SER A 108 -4.93 -11.06 -7.27
C SER A 108 -5.05 -10.22 -8.55
N LEU A 109 -6.29 -9.98 -9.02
CA LEU A 109 -6.51 -9.16 -10.22
C LEU A 109 -6.15 -7.70 -9.95
N ARG A 110 -6.49 -7.18 -8.76
CA ARG A 110 -6.07 -5.84 -8.31
C ARG A 110 -4.56 -5.70 -8.33
N GLY A 111 -3.82 -6.67 -7.80
CA GLY A 111 -2.35 -6.67 -7.82
C GLY A 111 -1.81 -6.54 -9.25
N ALA A 112 -2.40 -7.27 -10.20
CA ALA A 112 -2.02 -7.20 -11.61
C ALA A 112 -2.29 -5.81 -12.23
N MET A 113 -3.46 -5.23 -11.98
CA MET A 113 -3.81 -3.89 -12.47
C MET A 113 -2.91 -2.81 -11.86
N LYS A 114 -2.60 -2.90 -10.55
CA LYS A 114 -1.64 -2.02 -9.86
C LYS A 114 -0.24 -2.14 -10.46
N GLY A 115 0.23 -3.36 -10.69
CA GLY A 115 1.51 -3.63 -11.33
C GLY A 115 1.62 -2.97 -12.71
N TRP A 116 0.59 -3.15 -13.55
CA TRP A 116 0.56 -2.54 -14.89
C TRP A 116 0.46 -1.01 -14.84
N SER A 117 -0.35 -0.45 -13.94
CA SER A 117 -0.47 1.01 -13.71
C SER A 117 0.88 1.65 -13.38
N ARG A 118 1.68 1.00 -12.54
CA ARG A 118 2.93 1.56 -12.01
C ARG A 118 4.12 1.37 -12.95
N HIS A 119 4.18 0.27 -13.69
CA HIS A 119 5.37 -0.11 -14.44
C HIS A 119 5.18 -0.15 -15.96
N GLY A 120 3.93 -0.13 -16.44
CA GLY A 120 3.65 -0.58 -17.80
C GLY A 120 3.90 -2.09 -17.91
N VAL A 121 4.15 -2.58 -19.12
CA VAL A 121 4.42 -4.00 -19.35
C VAL A 121 5.54 -4.18 -20.37
N ALA A 122 6.58 -4.93 -20.00
CA ALA A 122 7.68 -5.25 -20.90
C ALA A 122 7.19 -6.16 -22.02
N SER A 123 7.91 -6.14 -23.13
CA SER A 123 7.74 -7.10 -24.22
C SER A 123 8.17 -8.52 -23.79
N ARG A 124 7.60 -9.54 -24.45
CA ARG A 124 8.04 -10.93 -24.30
C ARG A 124 9.52 -11.11 -24.66
N ALA A 125 10.08 -10.28 -25.54
CA ALA A 125 11.50 -10.30 -25.84
C ALA A 125 12.37 -9.87 -24.66
N ALA A 126 11.97 -8.81 -23.93
CA ALA A 126 12.70 -8.31 -22.77
C ALA A 126 12.55 -9.23 -21.55
N TRP A 127 11.39 -9.89 -21.41
CA TRP A 127 11.16 -10.84 -20.34
C TRP A 127 10.30 -12.03 -20.79
N PRO A 128 10.91 -13.08 -21.36
CA PRO A 128 10.16 -14.22 -21.87
C PRO A 128 9.58 -15.06 -20.73
N TYR A 129 8.39 -15.61 -20.96
CA TYR A 129 7.82 -16.59 -20.05
C TYR A 129 8.51 -17.94 -20.19
N GLN A 130 9.04 -18.44 -19.07
CA GLN A 130 9.56 -19.80 -18.92
C GLN A 130 9.01 -20.35 -17.61
N SER A 131 8.31 -21.49 -17.67
CA SER A 131 7.68 -22.11 -16.50
C SER A 131 8.72 -22.39 -15.41
N GLY A 132 8.43 -22.03 -14.16
CA GLY A 132 9.31 -22.29 -13.01
C GLY A 132 10.59 -21.45 -12.98
N LYS A 133 10.71 -20.42 -13.81
CA LYS A 133 11.85 -19.49 -13.82
C LYS A 133 11.37 -18.06 -13.51
N PRO A 134 11.16 -17.73 -12.22
CA PRO A 134 10.85 -16.37 -11.81
C PRO A 134 12.05 -15.45 -12.08
N GLY A 135 11.82 -14.13 -12.02
CA GLY A 135 12.88 -13.13 -12.17
C GLY A 135 12.50 -11.81 -11.53
N HIS A 136 13.34 -10.79 -11.70
CA HIS A 136 13.11 -9.45 -11.21
C HIS A 136 13.01 -8.43 -12.36
N LEU A 137 12.40 -7.28 -12.07
CA LEU A 137 12.32 -6.16 -12.99
C LEU A 137 13.69 -5.45 -13.03
N SER A 138 14.48 -5.69 -14.09
CA SER A 138 15.74 -4.98 -14.32
C SER A 138 15.50 -3.59 -14.94
N PRO A 139 16.47 -2.66 -14.90
CA PRO A 139 16.32 -1.34 -15.52
C PRO A 139 15.96 -1.41 -17.01
N GLU A 140 16.51 -2.37 -17.75
CA GLU A 140 16.22 -2.57 -19.19
C GLU A 140 14.78 -3.03 -19.41
N ARG A 141 14.30 -3.94 -18.54
CA ARG A 141 12.92 -4.43 -18.57
C ARG A 141 11.94 -3.33 -18.18
N ALA A 142 12.27 -2.53 -17.16
CA ALA A 142 11.47 -1.38 -16.75
C ALA A 142 11.39 -0.34 -17.87
N ALA A 143 12.52 0.00 -18.50
CA ALA A 143 12.57 0.95 -19.61
C ALA A 143 11.77 0.46 -20.82
N ASP A 144 11.79 -0.84 -21.13
CA ASP A 144 10.91 -1.41 -22.17
C ASP A 144 9.43 -1.41 -21.74
N ALA A 145 9.14 -1.64 -20.46
CA ALA A 145 7.79 -1.67 -19.93
C ALA A 145 7.09 -0.31 -19.98
N MET A 146 7.83 0.79 -19.71
CA MET A 146 7.32 2.16 -19.75
C MET A 146 6.79 2.58 -21.12
N ARG A 147 7.15 1.87 -22.21
CA ARG A 147 6.61 2.13 -23.56
C ARG A 147 5.17 1.63 -23.74
N ARG A 148 4.65 0.83 -22.79
CA ARG A 148 3.32 0.20 -22.85
C ARG A 148 2.56 0.48 -21.55
N PRO A 149 2.34 1.76 -21.20
CA PRO A 149 1.68 2.12 -19.95
C PRO A 149 0.21 1.71 -19.95
N LEU A 150 -0.35 1.54 -18.77
CA LEU A 150 -1.80 1.51 -18.59
C LEU A 150 -2.31 2.95 -18.66
N GLY A 151 -3.40 3.18 -19.40
CA GLY A 151 -4.04 4.49 -19.50
C GLY A 151 -4.92 4.75 -18.28
N ALA A 152 -6.07 4.08 -18.23
CA ALA A 152 -6.98 4.10 -17.09
C ALA A 152 -7.47 2.68 -16.81
N TYR A 153 -7.80 2.41 -15.55
CA TYR A 153 -8.38 1.15 -15.14
C TYR A 153 -9.41 1.35 -14.05
N TYR A 154 -10.39 0.45 -14.05
CA TYR A 154 -11.57 0.51 -13.21
C TYR A 154 -12.01 -0.89 -12.81
N ARG A 155 -12.55 -1.03 -11.60
CA ARG A 155 -13.26 -2.24 -11.19
C ARG A 155 -14.65 -2.22 -11.82
N VAL A 156 -15.06 -3.35 -12.38
CA VAL A 156 -16.38 -3.48 -13.02
C VAL A 156 -17.37 -3.98 -11.98
N VAL A 157 -18.61 -3.47 -12.02
CA VAL A 157 -19.72 -4.03 -11.27
C VAL A 157 -20.09 -5.38 -11.88
N ASP A 158 -19.43 -6.42 -11.40
CA ASP A 158 -19.36 -7.73 -12.05
C ASP A 158 -20.69 -8.51 -12.01
N HIS A 159 -21.58 -8.19 -11.08
CA HIS A 159 -22.90 -8.80 -10.92
C HIS A 159 -23.94 -8.30 -11.91
N ASP A 160 -23.68 -7.16 -12.55
CA ASP A 160 -24.52 -6.62 -13.61
C ASP A 160 -23.90 -6.99 -14.96
N VAL A 161 -24.56 -7.88 -15.69
CA VAL A 161 -24.14 -8.33 -17.02
C VAL A 161 -23.99 -7.14 -17.98
N SER A 162 -24.85 -6.12 -17.88
CA SER A 162 -24.82 -4.95 -18.76
C SER A 162 -23.58 -4.10 -18.51
N GLN A 163 -23.12 -4.01 -17.26
CA GLN A 163 -21.89 -3.32 -16.88
C GLN A 163 -20.65 -4.01 -17.46
N VAL A 164 -20.63 -5.35 -17.41
CA VAL A 164 -19.54 -6.14 -18.00
C VAL A 164 -19.56 -6.05 -19.54
N GLN A 165 -20.74 -6.09 -20.17
CA GLN A 165 -20.88 -5.88 -21.62
C GLN A 165 -20.39 -4.49 -22.03
N ALA A 166 -20.78 -3.44 -21.31
CA ALA A 166 -20.30 -2.08 -21.54
C ALA A 166 -18.78 -1.98 -21.38
N ALA A 167 -18.21 -2.59 -20.33
CA ALA A 167 -16.77 -2.63 -20.11
C ALA A 167 -16.02 -3.36 -21.23
N ILE A 168 -16.59 -4.41 -21.83
CA ILE A 168 -16.01 -5.08 -23.01
C ILE A 168 -15.98 -4.14 -24.23
N ILE A 169 -17.04 -3.37 -24.46
CA ILE A 169 -17.11 -2.42 -25.58
C ILE A 169 -16.18 -1.23 -25.37
N GLU A 170 -16.22 -0.63 -24.18
CA GLU A 170 -15.45 0.56 -23.83
C GLU A 170 -14.02 0.28 -23.40
N GLY A 171 -13.66 -0.98 -23.11
CA GLY A 171 -12.35 -1.41 -22.65
C GLY A 171 -11.62 -2.37 -23.59
N ASP A 172 -12.28 -2.83 -24.66
CA ASP A 172 -11.83 -3.87 -25.61
C ASP A 172 -11.87 -5.31 -25.07
N ALA A 173 -11.65 -5.49 -23.76
CA ALA A 173 -11.78 -6.73 -23.00
C ALA A 173 -11.85 -6.44 -21.49
N VAL A 174 -12.30 -7.43 -20.72
CA VAL A 174 -12.36 -7.39 -19.25
C VAL A 174 -11.48 -8.49 -18.68
N LEU A 175 -10.61 -8.15 -17.73
CA LEU A 175 -9.89 -9.09 -16.89
C LEU A 175 -10.87 -9.62 -15.84
N ALA A 176 -11.11 -10.92 -15.79
CA ALA A 176 -12.11 -11.50 -14.90
C ALA A 176 -11.57 -12.71 -14.16
N SER A 177 -12.10 -12.96 -12.97
CA SER A 177 -11.87 -14.20 -12.23
C SER A 177 -13.17 -14.80 -11.74
N LEU A 178 -13.18 -16.13 -11.65
CA LEU A 178 -14.35 -16.91 -11.32
C LEU A 178 -14.00 -18.32 -10.83
N TRP A 179 -14.93 -18.92 -10.09
CA TRP A 179 -14.88 -20.32 -9.70
C TRP A 179 -15.12 -21.21 -10.90
N LEU A 180 -14.22 -22.16 -11.11
CA LEU A 180 -14.36 -23.21 -12.11
C LEU A 180 -15.19 -24.36 -11.58
N HIS A 181 -15.89 -25.01 -12.50
CA HIS A 181 -16.63 -26.25 -12.30
C HIS A 181 -16.25 -27.24 -13.41
N ASP A 182 -16.77 -28.47 -13.38
CA ASP A 182 -16.39 -29.52 -14.32
C ASP A 182 -16.73 -29.23 -15.79
N GLY A 183 -17.59 -28.24 -16.05
CA GLY A 183 -17.89 -27.72 -17.38
C GLY A 183 -16.69 -27.16 -18.14
N TRP A 184 -15.65 -26.75 -17.41
CA TRP A 184 -14.41 -26.19 -17.98
C TRP A 184 -13.45 -27.25 -18.50
N LYS A 185 -13.65 -28.52 -18.11
CA LYS A 185 -12.87 -29.67 -18.58
C LYS A 185 -13.28 -30.03 -20.01
N GLU A 186 -12.45 -30.80 -20.71
CA GLU A 186 -12.67 -31.14 -22.13
C GLU A 186 -14.05 -31.77 -22.40
N GLY A 187 -14.48 -32.69 -21.53
CA GLY A 187 -15.80 -33.34 -21.61
C GLY A 187 -16.98 -32.45 -21.26
N GLY A 188 -16.75 -31.29 -20.63
CA GLY A 188 -17.77 -30.31 -20.27
C GLY A 188 -18.02 -29.25 -21.36
N LEU A 189 -17.23 -29.26 -22.44
CA LEU A 189 -17.35 -28.30 -23.54
C LEU A 189 -18.24 -28.84 -24.66
N ARG A 190 -19.36 -28.17 -24.95
CA ARG A 190 -20.25 -28.56 -26.04
C ARG A 190 -20.00 -27.73 -27.29
N ARG A 191 -19.51 -28.37 -28.36
CA ARG A 191 -19.38 -27.74 -29.67
C ARG A 191 -20.73 -27.69 -30.40
N PRO A 192 -21.08 -26.60 -31.10
CA PRO A 192 -22.27 -26.54 -31.95
C PRO A 192 -22.25 -27.66 -33.00
N ARG A 193 -23.41 -28.27 -33.31
CA ARG A 193 -23.53 -29.22 -34.42
C ARG A 193 -23.32 -28.47 -35.75
N ALA A 194 -22.52 -29.05 -36.65
CA ALA A 194 -22.11 -28.43 -37.92
C ALA A 194 -23.26 -27.98 -38.85
N SER A 195 -24.48 -28.51 -38.65
CA SER A 195 -25.67 -28.18 -39.44
C SER A 195 -26.45 -26.97 -38.92
N VAL A 196 -26.14 -26.46 -37.73
CA VAL A 196 -26.77 -25.25 -37.19
C VAL A 196 -25.88 -24.08 -37.58
N ARG A 197 -26.32 -23.26 -38.55
CA ARG A 197 -25.84 -21.88 -38.70
C ARG A 197 -26.26 -21.10 -37.43
N SER A 198 -25.63 -21.38 -36.29
CA SER A 198 -25.96 -20.68 -35.06
C SER A 198 -25.52 -19.23 -35.23
N ARG A 199 -26.42 -18.31 -34.88
CA ARG A 199 -26.17 -16.87 -34.91
C ARG A 199 -25.01 -16.49 -33.96
N ALA A 200 -24.77 -17.27 -32.91
CA ALA A 200 -23.48 -17.36 -32.23
C ALA A 200 -22.50 -18.14 -33.10
N GLY A 201 -21.46 -17.48 -33.65
CA GLY A 201 -20.42 -18.16 -34.42
C GLY A 201 -19.87 -19.39 -33.69
N ASN A 202 -19.37 -20.40 -34.43
CA ASN A 202 -18.99 -21.78 -34.05
C ASN A 202 -18.10 -21.99 -32.78
N LEU A 203 -18.39 -21.32 -31.67
CA LEU A 203 -17.67 -21.37 -30.41
C LEU A 203 -18.26 -22.48 -29.52
N ALA A 204 -17.38 -23.24 -28.89
CA ALA A 204 -17.77 -24.19 -27.86
C ALA A 204 -18.44 -23.46 -26.70
N ARG A 205 -19.44 -24.09 -26.07
CA ARG A 205 -20.07 -23.59 -24.85
C ARG A 205 -19.57 -24.37 -23.64
N ILE A 206 -19.33 -23.66 -22.54
CA ILE A 206 -19.05 -24.23 -21.24
C ILE A 206 -20.40 -24.69 -20.66
N LEU A 207 -20.56 -25.97 -20.35
CA LEU A 207 -21.80 -26.47 -19.76
C LEU A 207 -21.76 -26.25 -18.24
N PRO A 208 -22.78 -25.58 -17.65
CA PRO A 208 -22.86 -25.44 -16.20
C PRO A 208 -22.81 -26.81 -15.52
N SER A 209 -22.09 -26.88 -14.40
CA SER A 209 -21.96 -28.11 -13.61
C SER A 209 -21.93 -27.73 -12.13
N PRO A 210 -22.61 -28.47 -11.24
CA PRO A 210 -22.60 -28.18 -9.82
C PRO A 210 -21.21 -28.43 -9.21
N GLY A 211 -20.89 -27.66 -8.17
CA GLY A 211 -19.63 -27.78 -7.44
C GLY A 211 -18.53 -26.85 -7.96
N ARG A 212 -17.64 -26.44 -7.06
CA ARG A 212 -16.51 -25.54 -7.36
C ARG A 212 -15.22 -26.33 -7.23
N VAL A 213 -14.44 -26.34 -8.30
CA VAL A 213 -13.17 -27.07 -8.40
C VAL A 213 -12.02 -26.17 -7.98
N GLY A 214 -11.95 -24.93 -8.48
CA GLY A 214 -10.92 -23.96 -8.11
C GLY A 214 -11.11 -22.59 -8.76
N LEU A 215 -10.24 -21.64 -8.44
CA LEU A 215 -10.38 -20.24 -8.85
C LEU A 215 -9.45 -19.93 -10.02
N HIS A 216 -9.94 -19.24 -11.05
CA HIS A 216 -9.19 -18.99 -12.28
C HIS A 216 -9.47 -17.63 -12.89
N ALA A 217 -8.49 -17.09 -13.63
CA ALA A 217 -8.54 -15.80 -14.28
C ALA A 217 -8.53 -15.98 -15.79
N VAL A 218 -9.36 -15.19 -16.45
CA VAL A 218 -9.58 -15.23 -17.88
C VAL A 218 -9.79 -13.82 -18.41
N ALA A 219 -9.77 -13.67 -19.74
CA ALA A 219 -10.19 -12.45 -20.39
C ALA A 219 -11.58 -12.64 -21.01
N LEU A 220 -12.54 -11.75 -20.70
CA LEU A 220 -13.80 -11.64 -21.42
C LEU A 220 -13.56 -10.70 -22.62
N VAL A 221 -13.61 -11.25 -23.82
CA VAL A 221 -13.16 -10.55 -25.05
C VAL A 221 -14.31 -10.20 -26.01
N GLY A 222 -15.54 -10.56 -25.65
CA GLY A 222 -16.74 -10.36 -26.45
C GLY A 222 -17.97 -10.92 -25.74
N TYR A 223 -19.13 -10.83 -26.37
CA TYR A 223 -20.38 -11.41 -25.86
C TYR A 223 -21.40 -11.61 -27.00
N ASN A 224 -22.41 -12.43 -26.73
CA ASN A 224 -23.55 -12.65 -27.61
C ASN A 224 -24.81 -12.96 -26.77
N GLU A 225 -25.91 -13.33 -27.40
CA GLU A 225 -27.18 -13.70 -26.74
C GLU A 225 -27.05 -14.85 -25.75
N ASP A 226 -26.02 -15.67 -25.88
CA ASP A 226 -25.82 -16.87 -25.08
C ASP A 226 -24.87 -16.66 -23.90
N GLY A 227 -24.12 -15.56 -23.85
CA GLY A 227 -23.15 -15.32 -22.78
C GLY A 227 -21.90 -14.52 -23.18
N PHE A 228 -20.94 -14.50 -22.27
CA PHE A 228 -19.62 -13.89 -22.50
C PHE A 228 -18.71 -14.82 -23.30
N ILE A 229 -17.91 -14.24 -24.19
CA ILE A 229 -16.87 -14.96 -24.93
C ILE A 229 -15.58 -14.87 -24.13
N VAL A 230 -15.18 -16.00 -23.56
CA VAL A 230 -13.98 -16.16 -22.75
C VAL A 230 -12.80 -16.52 -23.64
N GLN A 231 -11.67 -15.82 -23.46
CA GLN A 231 -10.36 -16.28 -23.88
C GLN A 231 -9.62 -16.87 -22.68
N ASN A 232 -9.32 -18.16 -22.77
CA ASN A 232 -8.59 -18.89 -21.73
C ASN A 232 -7.07 -18.90 -22.02
N SER A 233 -6.28 -19.22 -20.99
CA SER A 233 -4.81 -19.35 -21.03
C SER A 233 -4.37 -20.81 -21.12
N TRP A 234 -5.20 -21.68 -21.72
CA TRP A 234 -4.97 -23.12 -21.82
C TRP A 234 -4.61 -23.60 -23.23
N GLY A 235 -4.05 -22.67 -24.02
CA GLY A 235 -3.61 -22.95 -25.38
C GLY A 235 -4.77 -23.10 -26.38
N PRO A 236 -4.44 -23.23 -27.67
CA PRO A 236 -5.42 -23.21 -28.75
C PRO A 236 -6.26 -24.49 -28.86
N ARG A 237 -5.91 -25.56 -28.14
CA ARG A 237 -6.66 -26.83 -28.18
C ARG A 237 -7.93 -26.78 -27.33
N TRP A 238 -7.94 -25.95 -26.28
CA TRP A 238 -9.10 -25.78 -25.43
C TRP A 238 -10.25 -25.04 -26.15
N GLY A 239 -11.49 -25.46 -25.93
CA GLY A 239 -12.67 -24.81 -26.54
C GLY A 239 -12.66 -24.84 -28.08
N THR A 240 -13.00 -23.70 -28.66
CA THR A 240 -12.80 -23.40 -30.08
C THR A 240 -11.61 -22.45 -30.22
N LYS A 241 -10.42 -23.01 -30.50
CA LYS A 241 -9.18 -22.24 -30.67
C LYS A 241 -8.85 -21.36 -29.47
N GLY A 242 -8.98 -21.88 -28.24
CA GLY A 242 -8.75 -21.15 -26.98
C GLY A 242 -9.91 -20.28 -26.50
N LEU A 243 -11.04 -20.30 -27.21
CA LEU A 243 -12.24 -19.51 -26.88
C LEU A 243 -13.43 -20.40 -26.53
N ALA A 244 -14.29 -19.94 -25.63
CA ALA A 244 -15.58 -20.56 -25.35
C ALA A 244 -16.62 -19.52 -24.92
N VAL A 245 -17.90 -19.87 -25.00
CA VAL A 245 -18.99 -19.07 -24.45
C VAL A 245 -19.28 -19.55 -23.03
N LEU A 246 -19.22 -18.62 -22.08
CA LEU A 246 -19.66 -18.76 -20.69
C LEU A 246 -21.07 -18.18 -20.58
N ALA A 247 -22.04 -19.01 -20.19
CA ALA A 247 -23.43 -18.58 -20.03
C ALA A 247 -23.56 -17.44 -19.00
N TYR A 248 -24.54 -16.55 -19.18
CA TYR A 248 -24.73 -15.43 -18.25
C TYR A 248 -25.08 -15.88 -16.84
N GLU A 249 -25.89 -16.92 -16.71
CA GLU A 249 -26.26 -17.51 -15.42
C GLU A 249 -25.03 -18.12 -14.73
N ASP A 250 -24.15 -18.76 -15.51
CA ASP A 250 -22.90 -19.34 -15.02
C ASP A 250 -21.93 -18.25 -14.53
N TRP A 251 -21.81 -17.15 -15.28
CA TRP A 251 -21.07 -15.97 -14.83
C TRP A 251 -21.64 -15.41 -13.53
N VAL A 252 -22.95 -15.18 -13.44
CA VAL A 252 -23.57 -14.61 -12.24
C VAL A 252 -23.38 -15.54 -11.04
N GLU A 253 -23.42 -16.85 -11.21
CA GLU A 253 -23.23 -17.78 -10.09
C GLU A 253 -21.76 -17.88 -9.62
N ASN A 254 -20.82 -17.85 -10.55
CA ASN A 254 -19.43 -18.23 -10.29
C ASN A 254 -18.41 -17.09 -10.32
N ARG A 255 -18.78 -15.89 -10.80
CA ARG A 255 -17.90 -14.71 -10.81
C ARG A 255 -17.35 -14.40 -9.43
N GLN A 256 -16.27 -13.65 -9.44
CA GLN A 256 -15.57 -13.23 -8.24
C GLN A 256 -15.10 -11.79 -8.37
N ASP A 257 -14.36 -11.47 -9.44
CA ASP A 257 -13.88 -10.12 -9.71
C ASP A 257 -13.80 -9.82 -11.21
N ALA A 258 -13.93 -8.54 -11.54
CA ALA A 258 -13.78 -8.03 -12.90
C ALA A 258 -13.14 -6.64 -12.92
N TRP A 259 -12.17 -6.46 -13.81
CA TRP A 259 -11.42 -5.23 -14.02
C TRP A 259 -11.36 -4.90 -15.51
N VAL A 260 -11.49 -3.61 -15.82
CA VAL A 260 -11.31 -3.10 -17.17
C VAL A 260 -10.14 -2.14 -17.19
N GLY A 261 -9.34 -2.19 -18.25
CA GLY A 261 -8.24 -1.26 -18.44
C GLY A 261 -7.76 -1.26 -19.89
N ARG A 262 -7.17 -0.15 -20.32
CA ARG A 262 -6.70 0.04 -21.69
C ARG A 262 -5.25 0.48 -21.73
N ILE A 263 -4.51 0.01 -22.74
CA ILE A 263 -3.17 0.52 -23.00
C ILE A 263 -3.23 2.02 -23.29
N GLY A 264 -2.43 2.78 -22.56
CA GLY A 264 -2.25 4.21 -22.74
C GLY A 264 -1.24 4.52 -23.86
N PRO A 265 -1.25 5.75 -24.39
CA PRO A 265 -0.19 6.19 -25.29
C PRO A 265 1.16 6.20 -24.56
N GLU A 266 2.26 5.90 -25.28
CA GLU A 266 3.60 6.11 -24.74
C GLU A 266 3.81 7.60 -24.46
N THR A 267 4.21 7.91 -23.23
CA THR A 267 4.59 9.25 -22.81
C THR A 267 6.11 9.34 -22.64
N ARG A 268 6.69 10.50 -22.91
CA ARG A 268 8.13 10.76 -22.83
C ARG A 268 8.41 11.96 -21.94
N ASP A 269 9.55 11.97 -21.27
CA ASP A 269 10.05 13.17 -20.58
C ASP A 269 10.66 14.20 -21.54
N ALA A 270 11.09 15.34 -20.99
CA ALA A 270 11.71 16.42 -21.75
C ALA A 270 13.00 15.99 -22.49
N SER A 271 13.63 14.90 -22.05
CA SER A 271 14.82 14.31 -22.68
C SER A 271 14.47 13.21 -23.70
N GLY A 272 13.17 12.96 -23.95
CA GLY A 272 12.68 11.99 -24.92
C GLY A 272 12.65 10.54 -24.42
N HIS A 273 12.95 10.27 -23.16
CA HIS A 273 12.92 8.91 -22.60
C HIS A 273 11.48 8.50 -22.24
N PRO A 274 11.08 7.23 -22.49
CA PRO A 274 9.77 6.75 -22.09
C PRO A 274 9.58 6.89 -20.58
N ARG A 275 8.42 7.37 -20.15
CA ARG A 275 8.12 7.61 -18.74
C ARG A 275 6.63 7.57 -18.50
N ILE A 276 6.22 6.95 -17.41
CA ILE A 276 4.80 6.93 -17.00
C ILE A 276 4.56 8.12 -16.07
N PHE A 277 3.68 9.03 -16.48
CA PHE A 277 3.24 10.12 -15.64
C PHE A 277 2.02 9.66 -14.83
N THR A 278 2.20 9.54 -13.52
CA THR A 278 1.08 9.27 -12.60
C THR A 278 0.77 10.57 -11.86
N GLY A 279 -0.45 11.06 -12.01
CA GLY A 279 -0.93 12.20 -11.22
C GLY A 279 -1.21 11.75 -9.78
N GLY A 280 -0.72 12.50 -8.80
CA GLY A 280 -1.18 12.38 -7.43
C GLY A 280 -2.66 12.75 -7.37
N PHE A 281 -3.47 11.91 -6.75
CA PHE A 281 -4.92 12.10 -6.66
C PHE A 281 -5.23 13.13 -5.57
N LEU A 282 -4.94 14.43 -5.83
CA LEU A 282 -5.42 15.62 -5.08
C LEU A 282 -4.88 16.97 -5.62
N GLY A 283 -4.50 17.08 -6.90
CA GLY A 283 -4.06 18.37 -7.47
C GLY A 283 -2.66 18.82 -7.02
N THR A 284 -1.84 17.92 -6.47
CA THR A 284 -0.42 18.20 -6.23
C THR A 284 0.37 18.16 -7.55
N PRO A 285 1.29 19.11 -7.79
CA PRO A 285 2.03 19.21 -9.04
C PRO A 285 2.85 17.94 -9.33
N ALA A 286 2.71 17.44 -10.55
CA ALA A 286 3.43 16.26 -11.03
C ALA A 286 4.92 16.56 -11.19
N THR A 287 5.76 16.18 -10.23
CA THR A 287 7.22 16.18 -10.44
C THR A 287 7.64 14.95 -11.28
N PRO A 288 8.45 15.11 -12.34
CA PRO A 288 8.91 13.99 -13.17
C PRO A 288 9.90 13.13 -12.37
N ARG A 289 9.77 11.78 -12.32
CA ARG A 289 10.74 10.89 -11.59
C ARG A 289 11.42 9.76 -12.41
N VAL A 290 12.75 9.66 -12.31
CA VAL A 290 13.64 8.63 -12.89
C VAL A 290 13.91 7.59 -11.80
N GLY A 291 13.94 6.29 -12.11
CA GLY A 291 14.23 5.25 -11.12
C GLY A 291 15.19 4.20 -11.67
N THR A 292 16.20 3.86 -10.87
CA THR A 292 17.06 2.67 -11.00
C THR A 292 16.60 1.59 -10.02
N ALA A 293 16.89 0.32 -10.36
CA ALA A 293 16.36 -0.96 -9.86
C ALA A 293 16.07 -1.16 -8.35
N GLY A 294 16.57 -0.31 -7.45
CA GLY A 294 16.31 -0.38 -6.00
C GLY A 294 15.28 0.62 -5.46
N THR A 295 14.78 1.54 -6.29
CA THR A 295 13.91 2.68 -5.89
C THR A 295 12.59 2.76 -6.65
N GLU A 296 12.34 1.80 -7.55
CA GLU A 296 11.37 1.97 -8.63
C GLU A 296 9.92 1.97 -8.13
N GLY A 297 9.28 3.14 -8.22
CA GLY A 297 7.89 3.37 -7.81
C GLY A 297 7.73 4.05 -6.44
N LEU A 298 8.81 4.19 -5.66
CA LEU A 298 8.77 4.86 -4.35
C LEU A 298 8.88 6.38 -4.45
N GLY A 299 9.58 6.92 -5.45
CA GLY A 299 9.85 8.36 -5.53
C GLY A 299 10.82 8.85 -4.44
N VAL A 300 11.78 8.00 -4.06
CA VAL A 300 12.84 8.29 -3.08
C VAL A 300 14.15 8.56 -3.81
N SER A 301 14.95 9.50 -3.32
CA SER A 301 16.25 9.86 -3.89
C SER A 301 17.27 8.76 -3.59
N PRO A 302 18.10 8.30 -4.55
CA PRO A 302 19.09 7.25 -4.32
C PRO A 302 20.03 7.53 -3.14
N GLU A 303 20.35 8.80 -2.91
CA GLU A 303 21.23 9.23 -1.83
C GLU A 303 20.59 9.11 -0.44
N SER A 304 19.26 9.00 -0.37
CA SER A 304 18.51 8.80 0.87
C SER A 304 18.49 7.33 1.30
N LEU A 305 18.64 6.38 0.36
CA LEU A 305 18.52 4.94 0.63
C LEU A 305 19.40 4.42 1.78
N PRO A 306 20.68 4.84 1.92
CA PRO A 306 21.51 4.37 3.02
C PRO A 306 20.97 4.74 4.41
N TYR A 307 20.00 5.64 4.48
CA TYR A 307 19.38 6.15 5.70
C TYR A 307 18.01 5.56 5.97
N LEU A 308 17.44 4.76 5.06
CA LEU A 308 16.12 4.16 5.19
C LEU A 308 16.25 2.67 5.54
N ILE A 309 15.79 2.28 6.73
CA ILE A 309 15.82 0.90 7.21
C ILE A 309 14.40 0.35 7.13
N SER A 310 14.15 -0.53 6.17
CA SER A 310 12.85 -1.16 5.95
C SER A 310 12.67 -2.39 6.84
N THR A 311 11.58 -2.42 7.62
CA THR A 311 11.15 -3.60 8.38
C THR A 311 9.76 -4.08 7.94
N GLY A 312 9.70 -5.36 7.56
CA GLY A 312 8.50 -6.03 7.05
C GLY A 312 7.87 -6.95 8.09
N ASP A 313 7.37 -8.12 7.64
CA ASP A 313 6.65 -9.08 8.48
C ASP A 313 7.41 -9.43 9.78
N ARG A 314 6.66 -9.45 10.89
CA ARG A 314 7.16 -9.68 12.26
C ARG A 314 8.36 -8.80 12.64
N GLY A 315 8.50 -7.64 11.99
CA GLY A 315 9.58 -6.68 12.20
C GLY A 315 10.96 -7.14 11.70
N ARG A 316 11.03 -8.15 10.83
CA ARG A 316 12.31 -8.55 10.20
C ARG A 316 12.72 -7.51 9.15
N LEU A 317 13.99 -7.50 8.75
CA LEU A 317 14.39 -6.69 7.58
C LEU A 317 13.56 -7.12 6.38
N SER A 318 12.98 -6.13 5.68
CA SER A 318 12.23 -6.41 4.47
C SER A 318 13.17 -6.99 3.40
N SER A 319 12.74 -8.12 2.83
CA SER A 319 13.34 -8.76 1.65
C SER A 319 12.41 -8.70 0.43
N ASP A 320 11.22 -8.13 0.63
CA ASP A 320 10.03 -8.07 -0.21
C ASP A 320 9.39 -6.68 -0.07
N GLY A 321 8.67 -6.20 -1.09
CA GLY A 321 8.10 -4.84 -1.12
C GLY A 321 8.77 -3.90 -2.12
N ARG A 322 8.53 -2.59 -1.98
CA ARG A 322 9.14 -1.55 -2.83
C ARG A 322 10.50 -1.07 -2.30
N LEU A 323 10.71 -1.12 -0.98
CA LEU A 323 11.95 -0.75 -0.27
C LEU A 323 12.49 -1.96 0.50
N SER A 324 13.59 -2.55 0.03
CA SER A 324 14.27 -3.63 0.74
C SER A 324 15.50 -3.14 1.51
N THR A 325 15.85 -3.83 2.59
CA THR A 325 17.09 -3.56 3.34
C THR A 325 17.84 -4.87 3.57
N PRO A 326 18.77 -5.24 2.66
CA PRO A 326 19.58 -6.43 2.83
C PRO A 326 20.40 -6.38 4.11
N ALA A 327 20.45 -7.49 4.85
CA ALA A 327 21.23 -7.57 6.09
C ALA A 327 22.73 -7.29 5.87
N ALA A 328 23.24 -7.59 4.67
CA ALA A 328 24.62 -7.35 4.28
C ALA A 328 24.96 -5.86 4.15
N ASP A 329 23.97 -4.99 3.94
CA ASP A 329 24.17 -3.55 3.73
C ASP A 329 24.20 -2.76 5.04
N LEU A 330 23.65 -3.32 6.13
CA LEU A 330 23.59 -2.64 7.43
C LEU A 330 24.93 -2.10 7.93
N PRO A 331 26.07 -2.81 7.80
CA PRO A 331 27.37 -2.26 8.16
C PRO A 331 27.74 -1.00 7.38
N ALA A 332 27.48 -0.98 6.06
CA ALA A 332 27.78 0.16 5.20
C ALA A 332 26.83 1.33 5.46
N MET A 333 25.54 1.05 5.71
CA MET A 333 24.56 2.04 6.13
C MET A 333 24.96 2.70 7.45
N ALA A 334 25.32 1.89 8.46
CA ALA A 334 25.77 2.39 9.75
C ALA A 334 27.05 3.24 9.65
N ALA A 335 27.98 2.85 8.78
CA ALA A 335 29.24 3.59 8.56
C ALA A 335 29.02 5.02 8.03
N LYS A 336 27.84 5.34 7.47
CA LYS A 336 27.50 6.69 7.00
C LYS A 336 27.65 7.77 8.07
N ILE A 337 27.54 7.44 9.36
CA ILE A 337 27.74 8.42 10.45
C ILE A 337 29.16 9.02 10.47
N LEU A 338 30.15 8.31 9.92
CA LEU A 338 31.54 8.74 9.90
C LEU A 338 31.81 9.78 8.81
N GLU A 339 30.93 9.88 7.81
CA GLU A 339 31.01 10.87 6.72
C GLU A 339 30.61 12.28 7.19
N TYR A 340 29.98 12.41 8.37
CA TYR A 340 29.53 13.68 8.93
C TYR A 340 30.55 14.25 9.90
N PRO A 341 30.74 15.58 9.99
CA PRO A 341 31.61 16.18 10.98
C PRO A 341 30.98 16.15 12.38
N ALA A 342 31.82 16.33 13.40
CA ALA A 342 31.32 16.70 14.73
C ALA A 342 30.82 18.15 14.72
N ILE A 343 29.76 18.42 15.49
CA ILE A 343 29.20 19.75 15.74
C ILE A 343 29.39 20.01 17.22
N ASP A 344 30.04 21.11 17.59
CA ASP A 344 30.41 21.44 18.96
C ASP A 344 31.11 20.31 19.71
N GLY A 345 32.01 19.61 19.01
CA GLY A 345 32.80 18.49 19.54
C GLY A 345 32.03 17.19 19.73
N VAL A 346 30.79 17.08 19.23
CA VAL A 346 29.93 15.89 19.35
C VAL A 346 29.45 15.42 17.98
N ARG A 347 29.41 14.09 17.78
CA ARG A 347 28.83 13.47 16.58
C ARG A 347 27.38 13.08 16.85
N HIS A 348 26.44 13.89 16.36
CA HIS A 348 25.01 13.67 16.54
C HIS A 348 24.46 12.64 15.55
N ILE A 349 23.57 11.76 16.01
CA ILE A 349 22.88 10.75 15.19
C ILE A 349 21.40 10.77 15.56
N LEU A 350 20.51 10.89 14.57
CA LEU A 350 19.07 10.80 14.79
C LEU A 350 18.55 9.43 14.37
N LEU A 351 17.75 8.79 15.22
CA LEU A 351 16.95 7.62 14.87
C LEU A 351 15.48 8.02 14.87
N TYR A 352 14.79 7.81 13.75
CA TYR A 352 13.41 8.20 13.56
C TYR A 352 12.51 7.02 13.20
N ALA A 353 11.32 6.96 13.78
CA ALA A 353 10.25 6.03 13.36
C ALA A 353 8.95 6.80 13.09
N HIS A 354 8.35 6.58 11.92
CA HIS A 354 7.08 7.21 11.55
C HIS A 354 5.88 6.57 12.26
N GLY A 355 4.72 7.23 12.16
CA GLY A 355 3.44 6.79 12.72
C GLY A 355 2.87 5.52 12.06
N GLY A 356 1.79 5.01 12.64
CA GLY A 356 1.04 3.89 12.07
C GLY A 356 0.08 4.35 10.97
N LEU A 357 -0.53 3.39 10.26
CA LEU A 357 -1.47 3.62 9.16
C LEU A 357 -0.83 4.28 7.92
N VAL A 358 0.50 4.16 7.79
CA VAL A 358 1.29 4.71 6.68
C VAL A 358 1.68 3.59 5.75
N SER A 359 1.42 3.74 4.44
CA SER A 359 1.87 2.76 3.44
C SER A 359 3.40 2.76 3.33
N GLU A 360 3.99 1.64 2.90
CA GLU A 360 5.45 1.56 2.67
C GLU A 360 5.96 2.69 1.75
N THR A 361 5.16 3.09 0.76
CA THR A 361 5.51 4.17 -0.17
C THR A 361 5.48 5.53 0.50
N GLU A 362 4.42 5.86 1.24
CA GLU A 362 4.32 7.13 1.97
C GLU A 362 5.39 7.22 3.05
N GLY A 363 5.64 6.12 3.78
CA GLY A 363 6.67 6.04 4.80
C GLY A 363 8.07 6.27 4.22
N ALA A 364 8.36 5.67 3.07
CA ALA A 364 9.63 5.89 2.36
C ALA A 364 9.75 7.31 1.79
N GLN A 365 8.68 7.89 1.24
CA GLN A 365 8.68 9.27 0.74
C GLN A 365 8.83 10.30 1.86
N HIS A 366 8.18 10.08 3.00
CA HIS A 366 8.35 10.89 4.20
C HIS A 366 9.80 10.79 4.69
N ALA A 367 10.34 9.58 4.80
CA ALA A 367 11.74 9.37 5.18
C ALA A 367 12.72 10.04 4.19
N ASP A 368 12.44 10.01 2.88
CA ASP A 368 13.25 10.73 1.89
C ASP A 368 13.24 12.24 2.12
N ARG A 369 12.07 12.85 2.32
CA ARG A 369 11.95 14.29 2.59
C ARG A 369 12.71 14.68 3.85
N LEU A 370 12.49 13.96 4.95
CA LEU A 370 13.13 14.22 6.24
C LEU A 370 14.65 13.95 6.20
N SER A 371 15.09 12.92 5.48
CA SER A 371 16.51 12.64 5.33
C SER A 371 17.21 13.74 4.53
N ARG A 372 16.60 14.28 3.47
CA ARG A 372 17.14 15.43 2.73
C ARG A 372 17.31 16.65 3.64
N LEU A 373 16.33 16.95 4.48
CA LEU A 373 16.43 18.03 5.47
C LEU A 373 17.59 17.79 6.44
N CYS A 374 17.64 16.63 7.11
CA CYS A 374 18.73 16.30 8.04
C CYS A 374 20.11 16.39 7.40
N ARG A 375 20.25 15.87 6.17
CA ARG A 375 21.50 15.91 5.41
C ARG A 375 21.92 17.33 5.06
N SER A 376 20.99 18.19 4.67
CA SER A 376 21.27 19.62 4.44
C SER A 376 21.80 20.33 5.69
N ARG A 377 21.42 19.83 6.88
CA ARG A 377 21.87 20.33 8.19
C ARG A 377 23.08 19.58 8.75
N ARG A 378 23.67 18.65 8.00
CA ARG A 378 24.79 17.78 8.42
C ARG A 378 24.47 16.92 9.65
N LEU A 379 23.22 16.49 9.79
CA LEU A 379 22.78 15.53 10.81
C LEU A 379 22.56 14.15 10.15
N PRO A 380 23.35 13.11 10.43
CA PRO A 380 23.02 11.77 9.98
C PRO A 380 21.77 11.28 10.72
N ALA A 381 20.71 11.00 9.97
CA ALA A 381 19.44 10.54 10.49
C ALA A 381 19.03 9.24 9.79
N PHE A 382 18.67 8.21 10.57
CA PHE A 382 18.20 6.93 10.07
C PHE A 382 16.71 6.77 10.35
N PHE A 383 15.96 6.39 9.32
CA PHE A 383 14.50 6.32 9.31
C PHE A 383 14.07 4.85 9.24
N PHE A 384 13.39 4.38 10.28
CA PHE A 384 12.74 3.08 10.26
C PHE A 384 11.42 3.20 9.48
N VAL A 385 11.41 2.62 8.28
CA VAL A 385 10.22 2.50 7.43
C VAL A 385 9.62 1.14 7.73
N TRP A 386 8.47 1.11 8.38
CA TRP A 386 7.88 -0.14 8.87
C TRP A 386 6.45 -0.26 8.41
N GLU A 387 6.10 -1.42 7.89
CA GLU A 387 4.77 -1.65 7.35
C GLU A 387 3.74 -1.65 8.48
N THR A 388 2.84 -0.67 8.43
CA THR A 388 1.67 -0.58 9.31
C THR A 388 0.36 -0.77 8.54
N GLY A 389 0.46 -1.39 7.36
CA GLY A 389 -0.55 -1.56 6.31
C GLY A 389 -2.00 -1.41 6.74
N PHE A 390 -2.48 -0.16 6.72
CA PHE A 390 -3.88 0.20 6.80
C PHE A 390 -4.02 1.64 6.35
N SER A 391 -4.44 1.88 5.10
CA SER A 391 -4.90 3.21 4.69
C SER A 391 -6.21 3.10 3.90
N GLU A 392 -7.17 3.88 4.38
CA GLU A 392 -8.40 4.40 3.73
C GLU A 392 -9.68 3.55 3.63
N SER A 393 -9.68 2.23 3.80
CA SER A 393 -10.93 1.45 3.64
C SER A 393 -11.94 1.58 4.79
N LEU A 394 -11.52 1.99 5.98
CA LEU A 394 -12.41 2.12 7.16
C LEU A 394 -12.73 3.57 7.56
N TRP A 395 -11.98 4.56 7.06
CA TRP A 395 -12.07 5.94 7.57
C TRP A 395 -12.24 7.02 6.49
N GLY A 396 -12.11 6.69 5.20
CA GLY A 396 -12.24 7.63 4.09
C GLY A 396 -13.63 7.65 3.45
N ARG A 397 -14.48 8.61 3.80
CA ARG A 397 -15.50 9.18 2.92
C ARG A 397 -15.80 10.56 3.47
N THR A 398 -15.17 11.52 2.83
CA THR A 398 -15.54 12.92 2.89
C THR A 398 -17.00 13.05 2.50
N VAL A 399 -17.80 13.59 3.43
CA VAL A 399 -19.09 14.19 3.10
C VAL A 399 -18.74 15.51 2.44
N SER A 400 -19.02 15.61 1.14
CA SER A 400 -19.12 16.91 0.49
C SER A 400 -20.36 17.58 1.08
N ARG A 401 -20.14 18.55 1.97
CA ARG A 401 -21.04 19.67 2.15
C ARG A 401 -20.40 20.79 1.38
N ASP A 402 -20.97 21.09 0.23
CA ASP A 402 -21.27 22.45 -0.22
C ASP A 402 -22.19 22.32 -1.44
N ASP A 403 -23.49 22.35 -1.16
CA ASP A 403 -24.52 22.73 -2.13
C ASP A 403 -24.47 24.26 -2.27
N ASP A 404 -23.64 24.77 -3.17
CA ASP A 404 -23.78 26.13 -3.68
C ASP A 404 -24.82 26.12 -4.81
N GLN A 405 -26.12 26.15 -4.47
CA GLN A 405 -27.20 26.93 -5.11
C GLN A 405 -28.49 26.85 -4.26
N GLY A 406 -28.86 27.93 -3.58
CA GLY A 406 -30.27 28.16 -3.17
C GLY A 406 -30.97 29.15 -4.10
N PRO A 407 -32.24 29.54 -3.86
CA PRO A 407 -33.39 28.80 -3.32
C PRO A 407 -34.68 29.02 -4.17
N ARG A 408 -35.75 28.22 -3.99
CA ARG A 408 -37.15 28.67 -4.23
C ARG A 408 -38.18 28.00 -3.31
N ALA A 409 -38.88 28.84 -2.53
CA ALA A 409 -40.26 28.75 -1.97
C ALA A 409 -40.65 27.48 -1.15
N GLY A 410 -41.26 27.54 0.03
CA GLY A 410 -41.83 28.62 0.83
C GLY A 410 -42.40 28.09 2.16
N SER A 411 -42.52 29.00 3.13
CA SER A 411 -43.37 29.03 4.34
C SER A 411 -43.94 27.71 4.92
N ALA A 412 -43.44 27.32 6.10
CA ALA A 412 -44.14 26.63 7.21
C ALA A 412 -43.19 25.86 8.17
N TRP A 413 -41.87 25.92 7.96
CA TRP A 413 -40.90 25.04 8.64
C TRP A 413 -39.90 25.75 9.56
N SER A 414 -39.89 27.09 9.61
CA SER A 414 -38.92 27.86 10.42
C SER A 414 -39.16 27.75 11.93
N ASP A 415 -40.40 27.53 12.36
CA ASP A 415 -40.77 27.56 13.78
C ASP A 415 -40.71 26.17 14.42
N ALA A 416 -40.75 25.11 13.60
CA ALA A 416 -40.50 23.73 14.00
C ALA A 416 -38.99 23.40 14.12
N TRP A 417 -38.13 24.20 13.48
CA TRP A 417 -36.69 23.94 13.43
C TRP A 417 -35.92 24.43 14.68
N ASN A 418 -36.41 25.48 15.35
CA ASN A 418 -35.77 26.03 16.56
C ASN A 418 -36.00 25.17 17.82
N TRP A 419 -36.91 24.19 17.79
CA TRP A 419 -37.10 23.21 18.86
C TRP A 419 -36.26 21.93 18.67
N VAL A 420 -35.82 21.64 17.44
CA VAL A 420 -35.10 20.40 17.08
C VAL A 420 -33.57 20.53 17.24
N SER A 421 -33.03 21.73 17.41
CA SER A 421 -31.58 21.97 17.32
C SER A 421 -30.76 21.91 18.62
N ASP A 422 -31.20 21.23 19.70
CA ASP A 422 -30.31 20.96 20.86
C ASP A 422 -30.31 19.50 21.36
N GLN A 423 -30.99 18.59 20.66
CA GLN A 423 -31.06 17.16 21.03
C GLN A 423 -30.45 16.20 19.98
N ALA A 424 -30.08 16.71 18.80
CA ALA A 424 -29.54 15.89 17.71
C ALA A 424 -28.04 15.55 17.84
N ARG A 425 -27.24 16.33 18.59
CA ARG A 425 -25.81 16.08 18.76
C ARG A 425 -25.51 14.90 19.70
N LYS A 426 -26.30 14.75 20.78
CA LYS A 426 -26.11 13.68 21.79
C LYS A 426 -26.46 12.29 21.25
N ARG A 427 -27.49 12.17 20.41
CA ARG A 427 -27.90 10.88 19.82
C ARG A 427 -26.95 10.42 18.70
N LEU A 428 -26.39 11.35 17.91
CA LEU A 428 -25.37 11.04 16.91
C LEU A 428 -24.04 10.63 17.57
N ILE A 429 -23.59 11.34 18.61
CA ILE A 429 -22.39 10.98 19.37
C ILE A 429 -22.57 9.62 20.05
N ALA A 430 -23.73 9.34 20.64
CA ALA A 430 -24.02 8.04 21.23
C ALA A 430 -24.02 6.91 20.18
N ALA A 431 -24.61 7.15 19.00
CA ALA A 431 -24.58 6.20 17.89
C ALA A 431 -23.16 5.99 17.34
N GLN A 432 -22.37 7.04 17.14
CA GLN A 432 -20.98 6.96 16.71
C GLN A 432 -20.08 6.28 17.76
N ARG A 433 -20.27 6.55 19.06
CA ARG A 433 -19.58 5.81 20.13
C ARG A 433 -19.95 4.33 20.11
N ALA A 434 -21.22 4.00 19.90
CA ALA A 434 -21.67 2.62 19.78
C ALA A 434 -21.09 1.92 18.53
N THR A 435 -21.07 2.59 17.37
CA THR A 435 -20.47 2.07 16.12
C THR A 435 -18.95 1.95 16.22
N GLY A 436 -18.26 2.94 16.78
CA GLY A 436 -16.81 2.90 17.01
C GLY A 436 -16.42 1.81 18.00
N ALA A 437 -17.15 1.68 19.12
CA ALA A 437 -16.95 0.58 20.06
C ALA A 437 -17.24 -0.79 19.43
N ALA A 438 -18.23 -0.89 18.52
CA ALA A 438 -18.52 -2.12 17.77
C ALA A 438 -17.41 -2.48 16.77
N LEU A 439 -16.66 -1.50 16.26
CA LEU A 439 -15.50 -1.72 15.37
C LEU A 439 -14.18 -1.93 16.13
N ALA A 440 -14.16 -1.65 17.44
CA ALA A 440 -12.98 -1.84 18.29
C ALA A 440 -12.38 -3.26 18.28
N PRO A 441 -13.15 -4.37 18.24
CA PRO A 441 -12.58 -5.71 18.11
C PRO A 441 -11.75 -5.89 16.85
N LEU A 442 -12.20 -5.38 15.70
CA LEU A 442 -11.44 -5.40 14.45
C LEU A 442 -10.22 -4.49 14.55
N GLY A 443 -10.39 -3.26 15.06
CA GLY A 443 -9.29 -2.32 15.30
C GLY A 443 -8.19 -2.89 16.21
N ARG A 444 -8.56 -3.66 17.25
CA ARG A 444 -7.63 -4.30 18.19
C ARG A 444 -6.78 -5.38 17.52
N VAL A 445 -7.32 -6.13 16.56
CA VAL A 445 -6.52 -7.12 15.81
C VAL A 445 -5.34 -6.42 15.13
N PHE A 446 -5.61 -5.34 14.40
CA PHE A 446 -4.59 -4.56 13.71
C PHE A 446 -3.65 -3.82 14.68
N TRP A 447 -4.19 -3.25 15.75
CA TRP A 447 -3.38 -2.61 16.80
C TRP A 447 -2.40 -3.60 17.43
N ASN A 448 -2.86 -4.82 17.73
CA ASN A 448 -2.02 -5.88 18.28
C ASN A 448 -0.97 -6.36 17.28
N GLU A 449 -1.33 -6.47 16.00
CA GLU A 449 -0.38 -6.82 14.95
C GLU A 449 0.72 -5.74 14.81
N MET A 450 0.33 -4.47 14.78
CA MET A 450 1.27 -3.34 14.71
C MET A 450 2.21 -3.31 15.93
N ASN A 451 1.68 -3.49 17.15
CA ASN A 451 2.50 -3.64 18.36
C ASN A 451 3.44 -4.85 18.24
N GLY A 452 2.95 -5.98 17.71
CA GLY A 452 3.72 -7.18 17.45
C GLY A 452 4.87 -6.96 16.45
N ARG A 453 4.63 -6.19 15.38
CA ARG A 453 5.66 -5.80 14.39
C ARG A 453 6.71 -4.90 15.02
N ALA A 454 6.30 -3.89 15.80
CA ALA A 454 7.21 -3.01 16.54
C ALA A 454 8.08 -3.78 17.55
N GLN A 455 7.47 -4.67 18.33
CA GLN A 455 8.19 -5.56 19.26
C GLN A 455 9.13 -6.51 18.51
N GLY A 456 8.66 -7.09 17.40
CA GLY A 456 9.42 -7.99 16.55
C GLY A 456 10.65 -7.33 15.94
N ALA A 457 10.55 -6.06 15.53
CA ALA A 457 11.65 -5.28 14.98
C ALA A 457 12.75 -4.99 16.00
N ALA A 458 12.37 -4.86 17.27
CA ALA A 458 13.26 -4.70 18.40
C ALA A 458 13.79 -6.03 18.97
N SER A 459 13.31 -7.19 18.50
CA SER A 459 13.81 -8.50 18.93
C SER A 459 15.23 -8.75 18.42
N ALA A 460 15.97 -9.69 19.01
CA ALA A 460 17.35 -9.98 18.62
C ALA A 460 17.53 -10.32 17.12
N ALA A 461 16.48 -10.88 16.49
CA ALA A 461 16.42 -11.20 15.07
C ALA A 461 15.78 -10.11 14.21
N GLY A 462 15.15 -9.10 14.82
CA GLY A 462 14.44 -8.00 14.17
C GLY A 462 15.37 -7.00 13.47
N GLY A 463 14.83 -6.31 12.45
CA GLY A 463 15.62 -5.43 11.60
C GLY A 463 16.18 -4.21 12.31
N ALA A 464 15.38 -3.56 13.16
CA ALA A 464 15.85 -2.40 13.91
C ALA A 464 16.93 -2.76 14.94
N ALA A 465 16.80 -3.87 15.66
CA ALA A 465 17.81 -4.33 16.59
C ALA A 465 19.12 -4.74 15.91
N ARG A 466 19.04 -5.33 14.70
CA ARG A 466 20.22 -5.63 13.88
C ARG A 466 20.93 -4.36 13.45
N PHE A 467 20.20 -3.38 12.92
CA PHE A 467 20.77 -2.09 12.54
C PHE A 467 21.39 -1.36 13.75
N ALA A 468 20.68 -1.31 14.88
CA ALA A 468 21.20 -0.71 16.11
C ALA A 468 22.52 -1.36 16.58
N ARG A 469 22.68 -2.67 16.38
CA ARG A 469 23.92 -3.40 16.72
C ARG A 469 25.07 -2.99 15.80
N GLU A 470 24.82 -2.90 14.49
CA GLU A 470 25.83 -2.42 13.54
C GLU A 470 26.20 -0.96 13.80
N LEU A 471 25.23 -0.10 14.09
CA LEU A 471 25.45 1.29 14.47
C LEU A 471 26.36 1.40 15.70
N MET A 472 26.06 0.66 16.76
CA MET A 472 26.87 0.67 17.99
C MET A 472 28.26 0.06 17.78
N ARG A 473 28.40 -0.91 16.88
CA ARG A 473 29.69 -1.46 16.48
C ARG A 473 30.54 -0.39 15.79
N VAL A 474 29.98 0.32 14.81
CA VAL A 474 30.66 1.43 14.12
C VAL A 474 31.06 2.51 15.12
N ILE A 475 30.17 2.94 16.02
CA ILE A 475 30.47 3.95 17.06
C ILE A 475 31.66 3.52 17.94
N THR A 476 31.67 2.26 18.38
CA THR A 476 32.71 1.77 19.30
C THR A 476 34.07 1.63 18.60
N GLN A 477 34.07 1.30 17.31
CA GLN A 477 35.26 1.08 16.48
C GLN A 477 35.77 2.33 15.76
N ALA A 478 35.02 3.44 15.79
CA ALA A 478 35.36 4.67 15.08
C ALA A 478 36.69 5.26 15.57
N ASP A 479 37.62 5.53 14.65
CA ASP A 479 38.87 6.22 14.94
C ASP A 479 38.65 7.74 15.00
N THR A 480 37.95 8.19 16.04
CA THR A 480 37.57 9.58 16.28
C THR A 480 37.60 9.83 17.78
N ARG A 481 38.01 11.03 18.22
CA ARG A 481 38.09 11.39 19.65
C ARG A 481 36.76 11.87 20.20
N GLU A 482 35.90 12.36 19.32
CA GLU A 482 34.60 12.95 19.61
C GLU A 482 33.59 11.87 20.04
N PRO A 483 32.82 12.08 21.12
CA PRO A 483 31.77 11.16 21.51
C PRO A 483 30.56 11.26 20.56
N PHE A 484 29.79 10.18 20.51
CA PHE A 484 28.54 10.13 19.75
C PHE A 484 27.34 10.39 20.66
N ARG A 485 26.36 11.12 20.15
CA ARG A 485 25.11 11.40 20.84
C ARG A 485 23.94 10.95 19.97
N ILE A 486 23.17 9.99 20.49
CA ILE A 486 22.03 9.39 19.79
C ILE A 486 20.77 10.12 20.23
N HIS A 487 19.96 10.55 19.26
CA HIS A 487 18.69 11.22 19.47
C HIS A 487 17.57 10.32 18.94
N LEU A 488 16.48 10.22 19.69
CA LEU A 488 15.30 9.47 19.29
C LEU A 488 14.20 10.46 18.93
N ALA A 489 13.57 10.29 17.77
CA ALA A 489 12.36 11.01 17.44
C ALA A 489 11.30 10.08 16.83
N ALA A 490 10.04 10.28 17.17
CA ALA A 490 8.98 9.48 16.56
C ALA A 490 7.67 10.22 16.48
N HIS A 491 6.90 9.90 15.44
CA HIS A 491 5.51 10.31 15.30
C HIS A 491 4.57 9.16 15.67
N SER A 492 3.48 9.45 16.39
CA SER A 492 2.37 8.53 16.62
C SER A 492 2.83 7.12 17.07
N ALA A 493 2.43 6.06 16.38
CA ALA A 493 2.81 4.68 16.71
C ALA A 493 4.33 4.39 16.60
N GLY A 494 5.12 5.23 15.93
CA GLY A 494 6.58 5.13 15.92
C GLY A 494 7.18 5.23 17.33
N SER A 495 6.48 5.87 18.27
CA SER A 495 6.86 5.92 19.68
C SER A 495 6.86 4.54 20.34
N ILE A 496 5.95 3.64 19.93
CA ILE A 496 5.92 2.23 20.37
C ILE A 496 7.15 1.50 19.83
N TYR A 497 7.45 1.70 18.55
CA TYR A 497 8.62 1.14 17.87
C TYR A 497 9.93 1.52 18.57
N LEU A 498 10.13 2.82 18.84
CA LEU A 498 11.34 3.28 19.53
C LEU A 498 11.37 2.91 21.02
N ALA A 499 10.22 2.83 21.71
CA ALA A 499 10.18 2.33 23.09
C ALA A 499 10.69 0.89 23.18
N HIS A 500 10.24 0.02 22.28
CA HIS A 500 10.73 -1.36 22.21
C HIS A 500 12.22 -1.42 21.85
N LEU A 501 12.66 -0.70 20.81
CA LEU A 501 14.06 -0.70 20.38
C LEU A 501 15.01 -0.17 21.47
N TYR A 502 14.61 0.90 22.15
CA TYR A 502 15.41 1.49 23.22
C TYR A 502 15.59 0.51 24.39
N ARG A 503 14.47 -0.03 24.90
CA ARG A 503 14.46 -0.96 26.03
C ARG A 503 15.20 -2.26 25.73
N SER A 504 15.00 -2.84 24.54
CA SER A 504 15.57 -4.15 24.21
C SER A 504 17.05 -4.10 23.85
N SER A 505 17.48 -3.00 23.21
CA SER A 505 18.77 -2.95 22.51
C SER A 505 19.59 -1.71 22.86
N LEU A 506 19.08 -0.50 22.61
CA LEU A 506 19.92 0.71 22.66
C LEU A 506 20.37 1.07 24.08
N ALA A 507 19.49 1.02 25.08
CA ALA A 507 19.83 1.43 26.45
C ALA A 507 21.06 0.67 26.98
N ARG A 508 21.05 -0.66 26.78
CA ARG A 508 22.13 -1.55 27.18
C ARG A 508 23.40 -1.37 26.33
N ALA A 509 23.25 -1.12 25.02
CA ALA A 509 24.38 -0.89 24.14
C ALA A 509 25.09 0.44 24.45
N ILE A 510 24.33 1.51 24.71
CA ILE A 510 24.82 2.82 25.14
C ILE A 510 25.59 2.68 26.45
N ALA A 511 25.01 2.01 27.46
CA ALA A 511 25.69 1.77 28.74
C ALA A 511 27.02 1.02 28.59
N ARG A 512 27.12 0.08 27.64
CA ARG A 512 28.34 -0.69 27.36
C ARG A 512 29.38 0.04 26.54
N SER A 513 29.02 1.15 25.90
CA SER A 513 29.93 1.94 25.08
C SER A 513 31.01 2.69 25.88
N ARG A 514 30.93 2.66 27.23
CA ARG A 514 31.89 3.30 28.15
C ARG A 514 32.14 4.78 27.83
N GLY A 515 31.05 5.51 27.56
CA GLY A 515 31.09 6.95 27.27
C GLY A 515 31.32 7.30 25.79
N ARG A 516 31.53 6.32 24.90
CA ARG A 516 31.63 6.56 23.46
C ARG A 516 30.30 6.97 22.83
N ALA A 517 29.19 6.46 23.37
CA ALA A 517 27.83 6.85 22.99
C ALA A 517 27.06 7.32 24.22
N THR A 518 26.20 8.33 24.02
CA THR A 518 25.21 8.79 25.01
C THR A 518 23.85 8.98 24.34
N LEU A 519 22.77 8.91 25.12
CA LEU A 519 21.47 9.37 24.66
C LEU A 519 21.39 10.89 24.85
N GLY A 520 21.10 11.61 23.77
CA GLY A 520 21.04 13.07 23.76
C GLY A 520 19.66 13.63 24.05
N SER A 521 18.66 13.15 23.31
CA SER A 521 17.28 13.61 23.46
C SER A 521 16.28 12.55 23.02
N ILE A 522 15.05 12.68 23.52
CA ILE A 522 13.87 11.93 23.07
C ILE A 522 12.82 12.98 22.67
N ARG A 523 12.34 12.95 21.43
CA ARG A 523 11.36 13.92 20.90
C ARG A 523 10.17 13.19 20.27
N PHE A 524 9.05 13.16 20.95
CA PHE A 524 7.85 12.49 20.44
C PHE A 524 6.78 13.46 19.98
N LEU A 525 6.19 13.16 18.84
CA LEU A 525 5.10 13.90 18.21
C LEU A 525 3.84 13.05 18.31
N ALA A 526 2.82 13.54 19.01
CA ALA A 526 1.56 12.81 19.23
C ALA A 526 1.75 11.32 19.59
N PRO A 527 2.63 10.95 20.55
CA PRO A 527 3.00 9.55 20.75
C PRO A 527 1.81 8.66 21.10
N ALA A 528 1.55 7.64 20.28
CA ALA A 528 0.46 6.69 20.50
C ALA A 528 0.80 5.55 21.48
N VAL A 529 1.99 5.60 22.11
CA VAL A 529 2.42 4.62 23.13
C VAL A 529 1.68 4.85 24.45
N SER A 530 1.28 3.77 25.13
CA SER A 530 0.72 3.89 26.48
C SER A 530 1.74 4.43 27.47
N VAL A 531 1.27 5.18 28.46
CA VAL A 531 2.12 5.77 29.52
C VAL A 531 2.97 4.70 30.20
N ASP A 532 2.38 3.54 30.51
CA ASP A 532 3.08 2.43 31.16
C ASP A 532 4.18 1.84 30.27
N ARG A 533 3.90 1.65 28.96
CA ARG A 533 4.89 1.14 28.01
C ARG A 533 6.05 2.12 27.85
N ALA A 534 5.77 3.42 27.77
CA ALA A 534 6.79 4.44 27.72
C ALA A 534 7.60 4.52 29.03
N ALA A 535 6.95 4.49 30.19
CA ALA A 535 7.61 4.51 31.49
C ALA A 535 8.54 3.31 31.66
N GLY A 536 8.07 2.10 31.33
CA GLY A 536 8.88 0.89 31.38
C GLY A 536 10.04 0.86 30.36
N ALA A 537 10.04 1.73 29.36
CA ALA A 537 11.13 1.87 28.39
C ALA A 537 12.13 2.96 28.79
N PHE A 538 11.64 4.13 29.22
CA PHE A 538 12.43 5.34 29.35
C PHE A 538 12.59 5.84 30.78
N LEU A 539 11.92 5.27 31.78
CA LEU A 539 12.06 5.71 33.16
C LEU A 539 12.68 4.60 34.01
N THR A 540 13.73 4.95 34.73
CA THR A 540 14.30 4.13 35.80
C THR A 540 14.09 4.88 37.10
N GLU A 541 13.33 4.30 38.04
CA GLU A 541 12.99 4.95 39.32
C GLU A 541 12.35 6.35 39.13
N GLY A 542 11.54 6.51 38.07
CA GLY A 542 10.87 7.76 37.74
C GLY A 542 11.77 8.83 37.11
N ARG A 543 13.04 8.52 36.80
CA ARG A 543 13.97 9.44 36.13
C ARG A 543 14.18 9.04 34.67
N ALA A 544 14.13 10.03 33.78
CA ALA A 544 14.48 9.87 32.38
C ALA A 544 15.99 9.74 32.18
N PRO A 545 16.45 9.08 31.10
CA PRO A 545 17.87 8.97 30.73
C PRO A 545 18.48 10.27 30.20
N VAL A 546 17.66 11.31 30.01
CA VAL A 546 18.05 12.64 29.53
C VAL A 546 17.42 13.70 30.44
N ALA A 547 17.92 14.93 30.37
CA ALA A 547 17.35 16.04 31.13
C ALA A 547 15.90 16.34 30.67
N LYS A 548 15.09 16.93 31.55
CA LYS A 548 13.67 17.25 31.27
C LYS A 548 13.48 18.04 29.96
N ARG A 549 14.37 19.00 29.68
CA ARG A 549 14.34 19.81 28.45
C ARG A 549 14.64 19.01 27.18
N ASP A 550 15.35 17.89 27.33
CA ASP A 550 15.80 17.03 26.23
C ASP A 550 14.86 15.83 26.01
N PHE A 551 13.84 15.67 26.86
CA PHE A 551 12.71 14.79 26.62
C PHE A 551 11.48 15.64 26.31
N THR A 552 11.14 15.80 25.03
CA THR A 552 10.00 16.60 24.57
C THR A 552 8.86 15.70 24.09
N ILE A 553 7.65 16.07 24.47
CA ILE A 553 6.40 15.40 24.06
C ILE A 553 5.48 16.46 23.49
N HIS A 554 5.31 16.47 22.17
CA HIS A 554 4.38 17.35 21.47
C HIS A 554 2.99 16.72 21.47
N THR A 555 2.01 17.48 21.96
CA THR A 555 0.60 17.06 22.09
C THR A 555 -0.32 18.09 21.44
N LEU A 556 -1.61 17.80 21.31
CA LEU A 556 -2.60 18.85 21.09
C LEU A 556 -2.85 19.62 22.41
N SER A 557 -3.37 20.84 22.30
CA SER A 557 -3.98 21.50 23.46
C SER A 557 -5.22 20.74 23.92
N ASP A 558 -5.63 20.86 25.19
CA ASP A 558 -6.82 20.16 25.69
C ASP A 558 -8.08 20.54 24.90
N ALA A 559 -8.20 21.80 24.49
CA ALA A 559 -9.31 22.28 23.66
C ALA A 559 -9.30 21.67 22.24
N ALA A 560 -8.11 21.53 21.62
CA ALA A 560 -7.98 20.87 20.33
C ALA A 560 -8.23 19.36 20.45
N GLU A 561 -7.78 18.72 21.52
CA GLU A 561 -8.03 17.29 21.80
C GLU A 561 -9.53 16.97 21.94
N GLU A 562 -10.29 17.85 22.59
CA GLU A 562 -11.74 17.70 22.77
C GLU A 562 -12.55 17.91 21.49
N THR A 563 -12.00 18.65 20.52
CA THR A 563 -12.65 18.98 19.25
C THR A 563 -12.16 18.11 18.09
N ASP A 564 -11.02 17.44 18.24
CA ASP A 564 -10.51 16.47 17.28
C ASP A 564 -11.39 15.21 17.24
N SER A 565 -11.55 14.65 16.04
CA SER A 565 -12.39 13.47 15.84
C SER A 565 -11.95 12.66 14.63
N ILE A 566 -12.16 11.35 14.70
CA ILE A 566 -12.03 10.47 13.54
C ILE A 566 -13.42 10.03 13.07
N ARG A 567 -13.55 9.69 11.79
CA ARG A 567 -14.87 9.53 11.16
C ARG A 567 -15.84 8.55 11.85
N VAL A 568 -15.32 7.47 12.45
CA VAL A 568 -16.14 6.48 13.18
C VAL A 568 -16.06 6.60 14.70
N TYR A 569 -15.35 7.60 15.24
CA TYR A 569 -15.27 7.83 16.68
C TYR A 569 -15.23 9.34 17.01
N PRO A 570 -16.10 9.84 17.89
CA PRO A 570 -16.31 11.28 18.09
C PRO A 570 -15.20 11.94 18.94
N SER A 571 -13.99 11.39 18.94
CA SER A 571 -12.80 11.92 19.62
C SER A 571 -11.56 11.56 18.81
N SER A 572 -10.42 12.15 19.16
CA SER A 572 -9.15 11.94 18.46
C SER A 572 -8.77 10.46 18.29
N LEU A 573 -7.90 10.18 17.32
CA LEU A 573 -7.35 8.83 17.13
C LEU A 573 -6.63 8.33 18.40
N LEU A 574 -5.91 9.21 19.09
CA LEU A 574 -5.23 8.83 20.34
C LEU A 574 -6.23 8.52 21.46
N THR A 575 -7.33 9.27 21.54
CA THR A 575 -8.42 8.96 22.49
C THR A 575 -9.08 7.62 22.13
N TYR A 576 -9.30 7.33 20.85
CA TYR A 576 -9.78 6.01 20.42
C TYR A 576 -8.80 4.88 20.78
N VAL A 577 -7.49 5.10 20.61
CA VAL A 577 -6.46 4.15 21.04
C VAL A 577 -6.55 3.90 22.55
N ALA A 578 -6.61 4.99 23.33
CA ALA A 578 -6.68 4.93 24.79
C ALA A 578 -7.94 4.20 25.28
N ASP A 579 -9.10 4.51 24.70
CA ASP A 579 -10.39 4.01 25.16
C ASP A 579 -10.68 2.58 24.70
N HIS A 580 -10.13 2.16 23.54
CA HIS A 580 -10.61 0.96 22.86
C HIS A 580 -9.53 0.02 22.29
N LEU A 581 -8.34 0.51 21.94
CA LEU A 581 -7.34 -0.32 21.24
C LEU A 581 -6.28 -0.92 22.17
N GLU A 582 -5.83 -0.17 23.19
CA GLU A 582 -4.85 -0.69 24.15
C GLU A 582 -5.44 -1.76 25.10
N SER A 583 -6.75 -1.71 25.39
CA SER A 583 -7.43 -2.73 26.19
C SER A 583 -8.91 -2.85 25.80
N ASP A 584 -9.47 -4.05 25.98
CA ASP A 584 -10.89 -4.35 25.84
C ASP A 584 -11.68 -4.14 27.15
N ARG A 585 -11.00 -3.88 28.27
CA ARG A 585 -11.61 -3.79 29.62
C ARG A 585 -11.76 -2.37 30.13
N ALA A 586 -10.77 -1.52 29.89
CA ALA A 586 -10.73 -0.17 30.43
C ALA A 586 -9.86 0.74 29.58
N ARG A 587 -10.08 2.05 29.70
CA ARG A 587 -9.23 3.07 29.09
C ARG A 587 -7.80 2.95 29.63
N VAL A 588 -6.82 2.95 28.73
CA VAL A 588 -5.38 2.96 29.04
C VAL A 588 -4.80 4.35 28.70
N PRO A 589 -4.15 5.06 29.64
CA PRO A 589 -3.55 6.36 29.35
C PRO A 589 -2.49 6.29 28.23
N VAL A 590 -2.57 7.23 27.28
CA VAL A 590 -1.68 7.32 26.11
C VAL A 590 -0.82 8.58 26.19
N LEU A 591 0.48 8.45 25.98
CA LEU A 591 1.45 9.52 26.22
C LEU A 591 1.23 10.77 25.36
N GLY A 592 0.62 10.62 24.18
CA GLY A 592 0.35 11.74 23.27
C GLY A 592 -0.89 12.56 23.62
N ILE A 593 -1.67 12.12 24.62
CA ILE A 593 -2.78 12.90 25.16
C ILE A 593 -2.22 13.72 26.33
N ARG A 594 -2.33 15.06 26.26
CA ARG A 594 -1.70 15.98 27.22
C ARG A 594 -2.04 15.65 28.68
N ARG A 595 -3.33 15.54 29.00
CA ARG A 595 -3.79 15.20 30.37
C ARG A 595 -3.21 13.88 30.89
N ASP A 596 -3.02 12.88 30.02
CA ASP A 596 -2.46 11.58 30.41
C ASP A 596 -0.95 11.72 30.67
N ALA A 597 -0.25 12.50 29.85
CA ALA A 597 1.17 12.78 30.02
C ALA A 597 1.45 13.60 31.29
N ASP A 598 0.72 14.71 31.48
CA ASP A 598 0.84 15.61 32.64
C ASP A 598 0.50 14.88 33.94
N GLY A 599 -0.54 14.03 33.93
CA GLY A 599 -0.97 13.22 35.07
C GLY A 599 -0.05 12.03 35.40
N SER A 600 1.00 11.79 34.62
CA SER A 600 1.91 10.65 34.78
C SER A 600 3.28 11.06 35.32
N ALA A 601 4.20 10.10 35.46
CA ALA A 601 5.60 10.39 35.78
C ALA A 601 6.28 11.32 34.74
N PHE A 602 5.75 11.39 33.51
CA PHE A 602 6.30 12.23 32.45
C PHE A 602 6.06 13.73 32.66
N GLY A 603 5.04 14.16 33.43
CA GLY A 603 4.89 15.58 33.79
C GLY A 603 6.11 16.16 34.53
N ARG A 604 6.87 15.31 35.22
CA ARG A 604 8.14 15.67 35.86
C ARG A 604 9.35 15.33 34.99
N ALA A 605 9.31 14.23 34.27
CA ALA A 605 10.46 13.70 33.52
C ALA A 605 10.65 14.31 32.13
N ALA A 606 9.62 14.93 31.55
CA ALA A 606 9.63 15.47 30.18
C ALA A 606 9.01 16.87 30.11
N THR A 607 9.35 17.60 29.06
CA THR A 607 8.72 18.86 28.65
C THR A 607 7.56 18.56 27.72
N ILE A 608 6.33 18.83 28.16
CA ILE A 608 5.12 18.61 27.37
C ILE A 608 4.75 19.92 26.68
N ILE A 609 4.68 19.89 25.36
CA ILE A 609 4.51 21.07 24.51
C ILE A 609 3.19 20.93 23.74
N PRO A 610 2.15 21.72 24.05
CA PRO A 610 0.96 21.78 23.22
C PRO A 610 1.30 22.47 21.89
N THR A 611 0.95 21.83 20.79
CA THR A 611 1.15 22.38 19.44
C THR A 611 -0.02 23.29 19.05
N ALA A 612 0.19 24.14 18.04
CA ALA A 612 -0.85 24.96 17.45
C ALA A 612 -1.76 24.19 16.47
N CYS A 613 -1.51 22.89 16.27
CA CYS A 613 -2.31 22.02 15.42
C CYS A 613 -3.74 21.89 15.96
N ALA A 614 -4.70 21.75 15.05
CA ALA A 614 -6.10 21.52 15.41
C ALA A 614 -6.41 20.02 15.47
N HIS A 615 -5.71 19.22 14.67
CA HIS A 615 -5.87 17.78 14.57
C HIS A 615 -4.53 17.06 14.76
N HIS A 616 -4.54 15.84 15.32
CA HIS A 616 -3.32 15.03 15.41
C HIS A 616 -2.73 14.70 14.04
N GLY A 617 -3.57 14.61 13.00
CA GLY A 617 -3.11 14.40 11.61
C GLY A 617 -2.34 15.59 11.02
N ASP A 618 -2.48 16.79 11.57
CA ASP A 618 -1.69 17.95 11.11
C ASP A 618 -0.20 17.77 11.41
N LEU A 619 0.13 16.94 12.41
CA LEU A 619 1.49 16.57 12.78
C LEU A 619 2.12 15.57 11.81
N ASP A 620 1.39 15.02 10.85
CA ASP A 620 1.95 14.18 9.78
C ASP A 620 2.79 15.01 8.77
N ASN A 621 2.52 16.32 8.65
CA ASN A 621 3.26 17.24 7.78
C ASN A 621 4.54 17.78 8.46
N LEU A 622 5.45 16.86 8.74
CA LEU A 622 6.62 17.08 9.60
C LEU A 622 7.68 18.04 9.04
N ALA A 623 7.88 18.06 7.72
CA ALA A 623 8.78 18.99 7.04
C ALA A 623 8.07 19.69 5.87
N ARG A 624 8.20 21.01 5.83
CA ARG A 624 7.62 21.89 4.83
C ARG A 624 8.61 22.23 3.70
N GLU A 625 8.10 22.60 2.53
CA GLU A 625 8.95 22.95 1.38
C GLU A 625 9.71 24.26 1.62
N SER A 626 10.80 24.48 0.86
CA SER A 626 11.63 25.69 0.99
C SER A 626 10.81 26.96 0.74
N GLY A 627 10.62 27.79 1.76
CA GLY A 627 9.89 29.06 1.69
C GLY A 627 8.65 29.11 2.59
N GLU A 628 8.24 28.01 3.20
CA GLU A 628 7.16 27.97 4.19
C GLU A 628 7.69 28.12 5.63
N THR A 629 6.83 28.54 6.57
CA THR A 629 7.15 28.57 8.02
C THR A 629 7.63 27.18 8.50
N PRO A 630 8.72 27.07 9.30
CA PRO A 630 9.30 25.79 9.73
C PRO A 630 8.27 24.82 10.33
N GLY A 631 8.40 23.52 10.01
CA GLY A 631 7.56 22.47 10.59
C GLY A 631 8.11 21.97 11.94
N VAL A 632 7.33 21.16 12.68
CA VAL A 632 7.75 20.66 14.01
C VAL A 632 9.02 19.78 13.92
N PHE A 633 9.29 19.14 12.79
CA PHE A 633 10.54 18.38 12.62
C PHE A 633 11.76 19.30 12.39
N ASP A 634 11.58 20.48 11.82
CA ASP A 634 12.65 21.49 11.77
C ASP A 634 13.06 21.90 13.19
N GLU A 635 12.10 22.10 14.10
CA GLU A 635 12.35 22.39 15.52
C GLU A 635 13.10 21.24 16.21
N ILE A 636 12.77 19.99 15.89
CA ILE A 636 13.50 18.80 16.37
C ILE A 636 14.95 18.86 15.92
N VAL A 637 15.21 19.08 14.64
CA VAL A 637 16.57 19.12 14.08
C VAL A 637 17.35 20.31 14.65
N ASN A 638 16.74 21.48 14.72
CA ASN A 638 17.33 22.70 15.27
C ASN A 638 17.71 22.53 16.75
N GLY A 639 16.80 21.99 17.56
CA GLY A 639 17.07 21.76 18.97
C GLY A 639 18.09 20.63 19.22
N ILE A 640 18.26 19.68 18.29
CA ILE A 640 19.38 18.71 18.36
C ILE A 640 20.72 19.41 18.11
N LEU A 641 20.73 20.37 17.20
CA LEU A 641 21.93 21.10 16.75
C LEU A 641 22.22 22.37 17.55
N GLY A 642 21.40 22.70 18.56
CA GLY A 642 21.55 23.91 19.37
C GLY A 642 21.34 25.22 18.60
N LYS A 643 20.51 25.19 17.54
CA LYS A 643 20.19 26.33 16.67
C LYS A 643 18.76 26.78 16.93
N ASP A 644 18.50 27.27 18.13
CA ASP A 644 17.21 27.86 18.49
C ASP A 644 17.09 29.31 18.01
#